data_AF-A0A9P7WSJ7-F1
#
_entry.id   AF-A0A9P7WSJ7-F1
#
_cell.length_a   1.000
_cell.length_b   1.000
_cell.length_c   1.000
_cell.angle_alpha   90.00
_cell.angle_beta   90.00
_cell.angle_gamma   90.00
#
_symmetry.space_group_name_H-M   'P 1'
#
loop_
_entity.id
_entity.type
_entity.pdbx_description
1 polymer ?
#
loop_
_entity_poly.entity_id
_entity_poly.type
_entity_poly.pdbx_seq_one_letter_code
_entity_poly.pdbx_strand_id
1 'polypeptide(L)'
;MRLPRILAAYTFSSSPTYELLDAPSLPTSTTAASSSSSGVKRRRMSSSASTHQPRIRIRVQSQPVSIAAIIFFPVVALTAGFLIYHFIFRFDAVEEFFHGYPDVPEYDEYVAWEDRLPQHNTSLEFPEGLNGRYVMFSNQQWGYGLNNQLQEILLLSHLSYLSRRAYVFQPYTWDANAKSNAVLEGRSWRSSRIPLSVFISGPTAGGAFAAGDASPRAVNKNWWDKVCPPNRRTKLDVGAEHAKWALTPDVSGKDLMERWTKRLARMEDVCVEVSGDVIFSFPLIDSPRLLSLWPSFSNSPILTRFAWSNLIDAAVSRNLPKFYAPVAASEPDDAPPRLPDEPPPPPSVAPPSLPSTPSDPNSPSPYKSYPRNASPDPQPPSRNRRPPSPAPAPAPKPKPEPGISSFSFQSSSHDFPSSSSNTSQTIKGLIAVHLRRGDFKLHCHKLADISDPFMGWNQFPYLLDRFTPPPKGEGLKGSLDVITRGRKHDLYMERCWPEIDAIVKRLREVRRLHTGLERVFVLTNGKKEWVELLKRALMNTKDDGDDAGDTEKEREGSGPPITIPGAIRVQPVPPTSRENRPWIEVLTSKDLSILWTEREVDQAVDMEIARRAEVFLGNGFSSLTSNILMLRLSDGTPIENNRFW
;
A
#
# COMPACT_ATOMS: atom_id res chain seq x y z
N MET A 1 30.60 2.60 -24.68
CA MET A 1 31.03 1.26 -24.22
C MET A 1 32.20 1.41 -23.26
N ARG A 2 31.92 1.45 -21.94
CA ARG A 2 32.84 1.34 -20.77
C ARG A 2 31.99 1.73 -19.54
N LEU A 3 31.88 0.85 -18.55
CA LEU A 3 31.23 1.15 -17.27
C LEU A 3 32.31 1.47 -16.21
N PRO A 4 32.09 2.42 -15.29
CA PRO A 4 32.73 2.39 -13.99
C PRO A 4 32.05 1.33 -13.09
N ARG A 5 32.82 0.66 -12.22
CA ARG A 5 32.31 -0.23 -11.17
C ARG A 5 32.18 0.54 -9.86
N ILE A 6 31.01 0.49 -9.22
CA ILE A 6 30.88 0.58 -7.75
C ILE A 6 29.91 -0.52 -7.32
N LEU A 7 30.24 -1.22 -6.24
CA LEU A 7 29.46 -2.34 -5.69
C LEU A 7 28.84 -1.95 -4.35
N ALA A 8 27.52 -2.08 -4.25
CA ALA A 8 26.77 -2.11 -2.99
C ALA A 8 25.60 -3.08 -3.19
N ALA A 9 25.80 -4.37 -2.90
CA ALA A 9 24.84 -5.42 -3.21
C ALA A 9 23.85 -5.66 -2.06
N TYR A 10 22.57 -5.34 -2.30
CA TYR A 10 21.45 -5.87 -1.52
C TYR A 10 20.78 -7.02 -2.28
N THR A 11 21.39 -8.20 -2.24
CA THR A 11 20.82 -9.44 -2.79
C THR A 11 20.19 -10.27 -1.67
N PHE A 12 18.86 -10.42 -1.69
CA PHE A 12 18.20 -11.49 -0.94
C PHE A 12 18.50 -12.83 -1.64
N SER A 13 19.31 -13.68 -1.02
CA SER A 13 19.45 -15.08 -1.46
C SER A 13 18.38 -15.94 -0.79
N SER A 14 17.79 -16.86 -1.55
CA SER A 14 17.02 -17.99 -1.04
C SER A 14 17.91 -18.98 -0.25
N SER A 15 17.24 -19.87 0.48
CA SER A 15 17.83 -20.84 1.42
C SER A 15 18.91 -21.77 0.83
N PRO A 16 19.85 -22.26 1.66
CA PRO A 16 21.01 -23.02 1.18
C PRO A 16 20.72 -24.50 0.91
N THR A 17 21.44 -25.05 -0.08
CA THR A 17 21.65 -26.49 -0.26
C THR A 17 23.09 -26.84 0.10
N TYR A 18 23.30 -28.01 0.71
CA TYR A 18 24.61 -28.47 1.17
C TYR A 18 25.51 -28.89 0.00
N GLU A 19 26.80 -28.51 0.04
CA GLU A 19 27.86 -29.13 -0.77
C GLU A 19 28.62 -30.19 0.04
N LEU A 20 29.15 -31.20 -0.67
CA LEU A 20 30.00 -32.28 -0.17
C LEU A 20 31.25 -32.36 -1.06
N LEU A 21 32.40 -32.67 -0.47
CA LEU A 21 33.73 -32.42 -1.06
C LEU A 21 34.36 -33.61 -1.81
N ASP A 22 35.24 -33.24 -2.75
CA ASP A 22 36.44 -33.91 -3.27
C ASP A 22 36.40 -35.13 -4.25
N ALA A 23 36.77 -34.81 -5.51
CA ALA A 23 37.93 -35.39 -6.27
C ALA A 23 37.84 -36.81 -6.90
N PRO A 24 38.77 -37.25 -7.82
CA PRO A 24 39.78 -36.54 -8.65
C PRO A 24 39.92 -36.95 -10.17
N SER A 25 40.41 -36.00 -11.00
CA SER A 25 41.43 -36.09 -12.10
C SER A 25 41.40 -37.05 -13.35
N LEU A 26 41.38 -36.43 -14.56
CA LEU A 26 42.32 -36.57 -15.73
C LEU A 26 42.45 -37.94 -16.51
N PRO A 27 43.19 -38.07 -17.67
CA PRO A 27 44.07 -37.13 -18.42
C PRO A 27 43.97 -37.07 -20.00
N THR A 28 44.68 -36.09 -20.60
CA THR A 28 45.31 -36.06 -21.97
C THR A 28 44.42 -36.05 -23.26
N SER A 29 44.86 -35.62 -24.47
CA SER A 29 46.21 -35.27 -25.00
C SER A 29 46.23 -34.18 -26.12
N THR A 30 47.05 -33.13 -25.91
CA THR A 30 48.15 -32.61 -26.78
C THR A 30 48.07 -32.43 -28.32
N THR A 31 48.38 -31.18 -28.77
CA THR A 31 49.21 -30.76 -29.95
C THR A 31 48.76 -31.01 -31.40
N ALA A 32 49.18 -30.23 -32.43
CA ALA A 32 49.94 -28.96 -32.52
C ALA A 32 49.68 -28.24 -33.87
N ALA A 33 50.12 -26.99 -33.99
CA ALA A 33 50.12 -26.22 -35.24
C ALA A 33 51.48 -26.24 -35.96
N SER A 34 51.50 -25.90 -37.25
CA SER A 34 52.67 -25.30 -37.92
C SER A 34 52.26 -24.57 -39.21
N SER A 35 53.11 -23.66 -39.67
CA SER A 35 52.87 -22.82 -40.87
C SER A 35 54.20 -22.39 -41.50
N SER A 36 54.16 -22.01 -42.79
CA SER A 36 55.28 -21.47 -43.60
C SER A 36 56.36 -22.50 -44.01
N SER A 37 57.14 -22.30 -45.09
CA SER A 37 56.87 -21.61 -46.37
C SER A 37 57.99 -21.91 -47.39
N SER A 38 57.77 -21.54 -48.67
CA SER A 38 58.72 -21.57 -49.81
C SER A 38 59.14 -22.97 -50.33
N GLY A 39 59.35 -23.19 -51.63
CA GLY A 39 59.01 -22.33 -52.79
C GLY A 39 59.76 -22.69 -54.10
N VAL A 40 59.46 -21.92 -55.15
CA VAL A 40 60.32 -21.65 -56.34
C VAL A 40 60.37 -22.68 -57.51
N LYS A 41 60.26 -22.14 -58.76
CA LYS A 41 60.57 -22.73 -60.12
C LYS A 41 59.63 -23.84 -60.68
N ARG A 42 59.44 -23.99 -62.01
CA ARG A 42 59.43 -23.04 -63.17
C ARG A 42 58.87 -23.72 -64.45
N ARG A 43 58.24 -22.93 -65.33
CA ARG A 43 58.07 -23.08 -66.81
C ARG A 43 57.45 -24.35 -67.45
N ARG A 44 56.30 -24.11 -68.12
CA ARG A 44 55.95 -24.44 -69.53
C ARG A 44 56.80 -25.47 -70.32
N MET A 45 56.12 -26.53 -70.76
CA MET A 45 56.06 -27.12 -72.12
C MET A 45 54.71 -27.90 -72.18
N SER A 46 54.11 -28.32 -73.30
CA SER A 46 54.09 -27.89 -74.71
C SER A 46 52.82 -28.51 -75.34
N SER A 47 52.29 -27.99 -76.44
CA SER A 47 51.06 -28.51 -77.06
C SER A 47 51.30 -29.60 -78.09
N SER A 48 50.48 -30.66 -78.08
CA SER A 48 50.04 -31.36 -79.29
C SER A 48 48.62 -31.91 -79.07
N ALA A 49 47.88 -32.13 -80.16
CA ALA A 49 46.48 -32.56 -80.11
C ALA A 49 46.30 -33.94 -80.75
N SER A 50 45.33 -34.71 -80.26
CA SER A 50 44.70 -35.78 -81.02
C SER A 50 43.25 -35.97 -80.55
N THR A 51 42.32 -35.99 -81.50
CA THR A 51 40.88 -36.14 -81.25
C THR A 51 40.50 -37.62 -81.08
N HIS A 52 40.14 -38.00 -79.85
CA HIS A 52 39.24 -39.11 -79.60
C HIS A 52 38.13 -38.69 -78.63
N GLN A 53 36.90 -39.12 -78.91
CA GLN A 53 35.77 -39.01 -77.98
C GLN A 53 35.62 -40.31 -77.18
N PRO A 54 36.09 -40.40 -75.93
CA PRO A 54 35.52 -41.33 -74.96
C PRO A 54 34.22 -40.71 -74.41
N ARG A 55 33.11 -41.47 -74.44
CA ARG A 55 31.87 -41.07 -73.75
C ARG A 55 32.15 -40.95 -72.24
N ILE A 56 32.08 -39.74 -71.69
CA ILE A 56 32.15 -39.53 -70.24
C ILE A 56 30.90 -40.16 -69.62
N ARG A 57 31.04 -41.38 -69.08
CA ARG A 57 30.08 -41.91 -68.11
C ARG A 57 30.24 -41.08 -66.84
N ILE A 58 29.35 -40.09 -66.64
CA ILE A 58 29.21 -39.40 -65.36
C ILE A 58 28.77 -40.44 -64.33
N ARG A 59 29.73 -41.02 -63.60
CA ARG A 59 29.44 -41.85 -62.44
C ARG A 59 29.03 -40.91 -61.33
N VAL A 60 27.74 -40.55 -61.31
CA VAL A 60 27.11 -39.89 -60.16
C VAL A 60 27.25 -40.84 -58.99
N GLN A 61 28.30 -40.65 -58.19
CA GLN A 61 28.53 -41.41 -56.97
C GLN A 61 27.62 -40.81 -55.91
N SER A 62 26.33 -41.12 -56.03
CA SER A 62 25.33 -40.85 -55.00
C SER A 62 25.71 -41.63 -53.75
N GLN A 63 26.50 -40.99 -52.89
CA GLN A 63 26.57 -41.37 -51.49
C GLN A 63 25.12 -41.41 -51.00
N PRO A 64 24.61 -42.56 -50.52
CA PRO A 64 23.26 -42.60 -49.99
C PRO A 64 23.26 -41.70 -48.76
N VAL A 65 22.59 -40.54 -48.85
CA VAL A 65 22.17 -39.81 -47.66
C VAL A 65 21.27 -40.77 -46.92
N SER A 66 21.83 -41.42 -45.90
CA SER A 66 21.22 -42.61 -45.30
C SER A 66 19.79 -42.28 -44.92
N ILE A 67 18.82 -43.13 -45.28
CA ILE A 67 17.39 -42.83 -45.08
C ILE A 67 17.12 -42.57 -43.60
N ALA A 68 17.90 -43.20 -42.71
CA ALA A 68 17.97 -42.89 -41.29
C ALA A 68 18.19 -41.39 -41.01
N ALA A 69 19.13 -40.70 -41.66
CA ALA A 69 19.38 -39.27 -41.45
C ALA A 69 18.23 -38.37 -41.97
N ILE A 70 17.61 -38.74 -43.09
CA ILE A 70 16.46 -38.02 -43.67
C ILE A 70 15.23 -38.10 -42.75
N ILE A 71 15.08 -39.19 -41.99
CA ILE A 71 13.99 -39.38 -41.02
C ILE A 71 14.37 -38.84 -39.63
N PHE A 72 15.62 -39.04 -39.19
CA PHE A 72 16.09 -38.69 -37.85
C PHE A 72 16.09 -37.18 -37.60
N PHE A 73 16.52 -36.35 -38.56
CA PHE A 73 16.49 -34.90 -38.40
C PHE A 73 15.07 -34.33 -38.20
N PRO A 74 14.05 -34.62 -39.03
CA PRO A 74 12.70 -34.17 -38.77
C PRO A 74 12.08 -34.82 -37.53
N VAL A 75 12.39 -36.08 -37.19
CA VAL A 75 11.91 -36.69 -35.93
C VAL A 75 12.51 -36.00 -34.70
N VAL A 76 13.80 -35.66 -34.70
CA VAL A 76 14.44 -34.89 -33.62
C VAL A 76 13.94 -33.45 -33.58
N ALA A 77 13.72 -32.80 -34.72
CA ALA A 77 13.14 -31.46 -34.78
C ALA A 77 11.69 -31.42 -34.27
N LEU A 78 10.88 -32.45 -34.59
CA LEU A 78 9.51 -32.58 -34.11
C LEU A 78 9.45 -32.95 -32.62
N THR A 79 10.32 -33.82 -32.11
CA THR A 79 10.36 -34.12 -30.67
C THR A 79 10.93 -32.95 -29.86
N ALA A 80 11.96 -32.25 -30.34
CA ALA A 80 12.43 -31.00 -29.74
C ALA A 80 11.34 -29.93 -29.77
N GLY A 81 10.63 -29.75 -30.90
CA GLY A 81 9.51 -28.84 -31.03
C GLY A 81 8.34 -29.18 -30.09
N PHE A 82 8.02 -30.47 -29.94
CA PHE A 82 7.00 -30.97 -29.01
C PHE A 82 7.40 -30.77 -27.54
N LEU A 83 8.68 -31.00 -27.20
CA LEU A 83 9.22 -30.75 -25.86
C LEU A 83 9.27 -29.25 -25.54
N ILE A 84 9.63 -28.40 -26.50
CA ILE A 84 9.59 -26.92 -26.35
C ILE A 84 8.14 -26.43 -26.23
N TYR A 85 7.23 -26.97 -27.05
CA TYR A 85 5.80 -26.68 -26.96
C TYR A 85 5.25 -27.03 -25.58
N HIS A 86 5.55 -28.22 -25.05
CA HIS A 86 5.15 -28.58 -23.70
C HIS A 86 5.94 -27.83 -22.61
N PHE A 87 7.20 -27.44 -22.82
CA PHE A 87 7.93 -26.67 -21.82
C PHE A 87 7.45 -25.21 -21.72
N ILE A 88 6.89 -24.65 -22.79
CA ILE A 88 6.28 -23.31 -22.79
C ILE A 88 4.80 -23.41 -22.41
N PHE A 89 3.95 -23.90 -23.33
CA PHE A 89 2.49 -23.87 -23.17
C PHE A 89 1.96 -24.76 -22.04
N ARG A 90 2.74 -25.76 -21.58
CA ARG A 90 2.38 -26.56 -20.39
C ARG A 90 3.04 -26.06 -19.11
N PHE A 91 3.97 -25.10 -19.15
CA PHE A 91 4.43 -24.42 -17.95
C PHE A 91 3.40 -23.35 -17.55
N ASP A 92 2.96 -22.53 -18.51
CA ASP A 92 1.88 -21.56 -18.31
C ASP A 92 0.61 -22.25 -17.75
N ALA A 93 0.17 -23.34 -18.39
CA ALA A 93 -0.96 -24.15 -17.93
C ALA A 93 -0.71 -24.95 -16.63
N VAL A 94 0.54 -25.06 -16.16
CA VAL A 94 0.89 -25.67 -14.87
C VAL A 94 0.88 -24.64 -13.74
N GLU A 95 1.34 -23.40 -13.99
CA GLU A 95 1.13 -22.30 -13.04
C GLU A 95 -0.37 -22.00 -12.89
N GLU A 96 -1.13 -21.95 -13.99
CA GLU A 96 -2.60 -21.83 -13.97
C GLU A 96 -3.26 -22.98 -13.18
N PHE A 97 -2.80 -24.22 -13.35
CA PHE A 97 -3.34 -25.38 -12.62
C PHE A 97 -3.01 -25.38 -11.11
N PHE A 98 -1.84 -24.85 -10.71
CA PHE A 98 -1.44 -24.81 -9.29
C PHE A 98 -1.83 -23.51 -8.55
N HIS A 99 -2.07 -22.41 -9.26
CA HIS A 99 -2.33 -21.08 -8.69
C HIS A 99 -3.64 -20.44 -9.16
N GLY A 100 -4.36 -21.05 -10.10
CA GLY A 100 -5.58 -20.52 -10.69
C GLY A 100 -5.32 -19.35 -11.65
N TYR A 101 -6.37 -18.90 -12.33
CA TYR A 101 -6.36 -17.65 -13.08
C TYR A 101 -6.10 -16.44 -12.16
N PRO A 102 -5.56 -15.32 -12.69
CA PRO A 102 -5.38 -14.10 -11.92
C PRO A 102 -6.70 -13.46 -11.46
N ASP A 103 -7.13 -13.81 -10.24
CA ASP A 103 -8.25 -13.18 -9.55
C ASP A 103 -7.80 -11.86 -8.89
N VAL A 104 -7.77 -10.76 -9.67
CA VAL A 104 -7.44 -9.41 -9.18
C VAL A 104 -8.35 -8.35 -9.82
N PRO A 105 -8.66 -7.23 -9.14
CA PRO A 105 -9.40 -6.14 -9.75
C PRO A 105 -8.56 -5.37 -10.78
N GLU A 106 -9.17 -5.06 -11.93
CA GLU A 106 -8.51 -4.41 -13.07
C GLU A 106 -8.53 -2.87 -12.99
N TYR A 107 -9.56 -2.30 -12.36
CA TYR A 107 -9.76 -0.85 -12.15
C TYR A 107 -9.83 0.01 -13.42
N ASP A 108 -10.24 -0.54 -14.57
CA ASP A 108 -10.40 0.19 -15.85
C ASP A 108 -11.25 1.48 -15.73
N GLU A 109 -12.29 1.48 -14.89
CA GLU A 109 -13.11 2.67 -14.65
C GLU A 109 -12.30 3.83 -14.04
N TYR A 110 -11.29 3.53 -13.22
CA TYR A 110 -10.38 4.50 -12.60
C TYR A 110 -9.32 4.98 -13.60
N VAL A 111 -8.79 4.11 -14.46
CA VAL A 111 -7.92 4.51 -15.59
C VAL A 111 -8.67 5.51 -16.49
N ALA A 112 -9.90 5.15 -16.87
CA ALA A 112 -10.74 5.98 -17.73
C ALA A 112 -11.23 7.26 -17.02
N TRP A 113 -11.31 7.29 -15.69
CA TRP A 113 -11.56 8.50 -14.91
C TRP A 113 -10.34 9.43 -14.89
N GLU A 114 -9.15 8.90 -14.60
CA GLU A 114 -7.89 9.65 -14.64
C GLU A 114 -7.66 10.31 -16.02
N ASP A 115 -7.89 9.57 -17.11
CA ASP A 115 -7.77 10.10 -18.48
C ASP A 115 -8.78 11.21 -18.83
N ARG A 116 -9.83 11.41 -18.03
CA ARG A 116 -10.88 12.45 -18.20
C ARG A 116 -10.82 13.57 -17.16
N LEU A 117 -9.76 13.67 -16.36
CA LEU A 117 -9.61 14.76 -15.38
C LEU A 117 -9.69 16.15 -16.04
N PRO A 118 -10.31 17.17 -15.42
CA PRO A 118 -10.59 18.45 -16.10
C PRO A 118 -9.35 19.21 -16.60
N GLN A 119 -8.19 19.00 -15.98
CA GLN A 119 -6.88 19.54 -16.40
C GLN A 119 -6.30 18.88 -17.66
N HIS A 120 -6.86 17.74 -18.12
CA HIS A 120 -6.46 17.05 -19.35
C HIS A 120 -7.13 17.64 -20.61
N ASN A 121 -7.14 18.98 -20.69
CA ASN A 121 -7.71 19.75 -21.80
C ASN A 121 -6.61 20.65 -22.41
N THR A 122 -6.33 20.48 -23.70
CA THR A 122 -5.24 21.20 -24.40
C THR A 122 -5.48 22.70 -24.49
N SER A 123 -6.74 23.13 -24.33
CA SER A 123 -7.22 24.50 -24.51
C SER A 123 -7.11 25.35 -23.24
N LEU A 124 -6.66 24.77 -22.12
CA LEU A 124 -6.41 25.50 -20.88
C LEU A 124 -5.21 26.43 -21.02
N GLU A 125 -5.28 27.57 -20.33
CA GLU A 125 -4.17 28.52 -20.25
C GLU A 125 -3.04 28.03 -19.33
N PHE A 126 -1.86 28.63 -19.49
CA PHE A 126 -0.74 28.44 -18.58
C PHE A 126 -1.15 28.80 -17.13
N PRO A 127 -0.82 27.99 -16.10
CA PRO A 127 0.20 26.94 -16.10
C PRO A 127 -0.28 25.52 -16.45
N GLU A 128 -1.48 25.33 -17.00
CA GLU A 128 -2.03 24.03 -17.43
C GLU A 128 -2.06 23.91 -18.97
N GLY A 129 -2.75 22.88 -19.50
CA GLY A 129 -2.99 22.71 -20.93
C GLY A 129 -1.77 22.30 -21.77
N LEU A 130 -1.81 22.55 -23.08
CA LEU A 130 -0.80 22.09 -24.04
C LEU A 130 0.61 22.66 -23.80
N ASN A 131 0.68 23.82 -23.14
CA ASN A 131 1.93 24.51 -22.78
C ASN A 131 2.08 24.67 -21.25
N GLY A 132 1.39 23.82 -20.49
CA GLY A 132 1.46 23.81 -19.03
C GLY A 132 2.86 23.47 -18.50
N ARG A 133 3.09 23.79 -17.23
CA ARG A 133 4.35 23.52 -16.54
C ARG A 133 4.26 22.19 -15.82
N TYR A 134 4.99 21.19 -16.30
CA TYR A 134 4.93 19.81 -15.81
C TYR A 134 6.29 19.36 -15.22
N VAL A 135 6.25 18.41 -14.28
CA VAL A 135 7.43 17.62 -13.87
C VAL A 135 7.05 16.16 -13.67
N MET A 136 7.78 15.29 -14.38
CA MET A 136 7.69 13.83 -14.27
C MET A 136 8.89 13.28 -13.54
N PHE A 137 8.66 12.34 -12.61
CA PHE A 137 9.70 11.63 -11.88
C PHE A 137 9.73 10.17 -12.34
N SER A 138 10.43 9.91 -13.45
CA SER A 138 10.58 8.55 -13.98
C SER A 138 11.51 7.66 -13.15
N ASN A 139 12.10 8.24 -12.10
CA ASN A 139 12.87 7.60 -11.04
C ASN A 139 12.02 7.23 -9.80
N GLN A 140 10.73 7.58 -9.74
CA GLN A 140 9.84 7.28 -8.61
C GLN A 140 9.83 5.78 -8.27
N GLN A 141 9.79 5.46 -6.98
CA GLN A 141 9.80 4.08 -6.48
C GLN A 141 8.61 3.23 -6.96
N TRP A 142 8.93 1.96 -7.18
CA TRP A 142 8.04 0.84 -7.43
C TRP A 142 8.67 -0.42 -6.78
N GLY A 143 7.98 -1.56 -6.76
CA GLY A 143 8.55 -2.80 -6.18
C GLY A 143 8.36 -2.94 -4.66
N TYR A 144 7.59 -2.04 -4.04
CA TYR A 144 7.33 -2.02 -2.60
C TYR A 144 5.84 -1.85 -2.31
N GLY A 145 5.38 -2.24 -1.12
CA GLY A 145 4.01 -1.99 -0.69
C GLY A 145 3.67 -0.50 -0.65
N LEU A 146 2.40 -0.13 -0.87
CA LEU A 146 1.90 1.25 -0.91
C LEU A 146 2.52 2.16 0.15
N ASN A 147 2.60 1.67 1.39
CA ASN A 147 3.09 2.44 2.53
C ASN A 147 4.52 2.98 2.40
N ASN A 148 5.38 2.31 1.62
CA ASN A 148 6.73 2.78 1.34
C ASN A 148 6.72 3.85 0.23
N GLN A 149 5.94 3.61 -0.84
CA GLN A 149 5.85 4.53 -1.99
C GLN A 149 5.12 5.84 -1.62
N LEU A 150 4.11 5.79 -0.74
CA LEU A 150 3.24 6.91 -0.41
C LEU A 150 4.00 8.14 0.12
N GLN A 151 5.06 7.93 0.91
CA GLN A 151 5.86 9.05 1.43
C GLN A 151 6.64 9.75 0.32
N GLU A 152 7.29 9.01 -0.59
CA GLU A 152 7.94 9.63 -1.75
C GLU A 152 6.90 10.32 -2.66
N ILE A 153 5.78 9.67 -2.98
CA ILE A 153 4.72 10.22 -3.84
C ILE A 153 4.22 11.59 -3.32
N LEU A 154 3.94 11.71 -2.02
CA LEU A 154 3.50 12.97 -1.42
C LEU A 154 4.62 14.02 -1.36
N LEU A 155 5.88 13.62 -1.16
CA LEU A 155 7.02 14.55 -1.17
C LEU A 155 7.37 15.04 -2.59
N LEU A 156 7.28 14.19 -3.61
CA LEU A 156 7.42 14.57 -5.02
C LEU A 156 6.29 15.50 -5.47
N SER A 157 5.06 15.25 -5.00
CA SER A 157 3.93 16.14 -5.24
C SER A 157 4.13 17.51 -4.55
N HIS A 158 4.61 17.53 -3.30
CA HIS A 158 4.97 18.77 -2.60
C HIS A 158 6.11 19.54 -3.29
N LEU A 159 7.15 18.84 -3.77
CA LEU A 159 8.23 19.43 -4.58
C LEU A 159 7.71 20.05 -5.88
N SER A 160 6.71 19.42 -6.52
CA SER A 160 6.07 19.93 -7.74
C SER A 160 5.28 21.21 -7.46
N TYR A 161 4.45 21.19 -6.41
CA TYR A 161 3.70 22.34 -5.91
C TYR A 161 4.65 23.52 -5.57
N LEU A 162 5.68 23.29 -4.75
CA LEU A 162 6.67 24.33 -4.39
C LEU A 162 7.42 24.90 -5.60
N SER A 163 7.66 24.09 -6.64
CA SER A 163 8.31 24.54 -7.89
C SER A 163 7.36 25.14 -8.93
N ARG A 164 6.06 25.25 -8.60
CA ARG A 164 4.97 25.70 -9.50
C ARG A 164 4.92 24.89 -10.80
N ARG A 165 4.84 23.57 -10.64
CA ARG A 165 4.70 22.58 -11.71
C ARG A 165 3.64 21.54 -11.33
N ALA A 166 2.88 21.10 -12.31
CA ALA A 166 2.00 19.95 -12.19
C ALA A 166 2.86 18.71 -11.97
N TYR A 167 2.65 18.06 -10.83
CA TYR A 167 3.14 16.70 -10.59
C TYR A 167 2.54 15.77 -11.65
N VAL A 168 3.38 15.05 -12.39
CA VAL A 168 2.90 13.97 -13.23
C VAL A 168 2.81 12.72 -12.37
N PHE A 169 1.59 12.38 -11.96
CA PHE A 169 1.34 11.22 -11.12
C PHE A 169 1.29 9.93 -11.94
N GLN A 170 1.63 8.83 -11.27
CA GLN A 170 1.83 7.51 -11.86
C GLN A 170 1.04 6.48 -11.06
N PRO A 171 0.55 5.39 -11.68
CA PRO A 171 -0.09 4.31 -10.95
C PRO A 171 0.86 3.72 -9.90
N TYR A 172 0.31 3.35 -8.75
CA TYR A 172 1.01 2.50 -7.79
C TYR A 172 1.49 1.24 -8.52
N THR A 173 2.79 0.98 -8.48
CA THR A 173 3.41 -0.09 -9.27
C THR A 173 4.10 -1.08 -8.34
N TRP A 174 3.60 -2.32 -8.34
CA TRP A 174 4.24 -3.43 -7.66
C TRP A 174 5.33 -4.07 -8.52
N ASP A 175 5.09 -4.24 -9.83
CA ASP A 175 6.14 -4.65 -10.77
C ASP A 175 6.07 -3.85 -12.07
N ALA A 176 7.13 -3.07 -12.35
CA ALA A 176 7.25 -2.29 -13.57
C ALA A 176 7.50 -3.15 -14.82
N ASN A 177 7.99 -4.39 -14.65
CA ASN A 177 8.36 -5.32 -15.72
C ASN A 177 7.22 -6.28 -16.10
N ALA A 178 6.19 -6.39 -15.25
CA ALA A 178 5.03 -7.26 -15.46
C ALA A 178 4.33 -6.94 -16.80
N LYS A 179 4.19 -7.95 -17.66
CA LYS A 179 3.49 -7.83 -18.94
C LYS A 179 1.97 -7.79 -18.78
N SER A 180 1.47 -8.37 -17.70
CA SER A 180 0.07 -8.49 -17.29
C SER A 180 -0.32 -7.43 -16.26
N ASN A 181 -1.63 -7.22 -16.10
CA ASN A 181 -2.22 -6.45 -14.99
C ASN A 181 -2.08 -7.14 -13.62
N ALA A 182 -1.73 -8.43 -13.58
CA ALA A 182 -1.49 -9.21 -12.37
C ALA A 182 -0.07 -9.83 -12.33
N VAL A 183 0.42 -10.14 -11.12
CA VAL A 183 1.59 -11.01 -10.87
C VAL A 183 1.35 -11.94 -9.68
N LEU A 184 2.06 -13.06 -9.63
CA LEU A 184 1.99 -14.04 -8.55
C LEU A 184 2.94 -13.69 -7.41
N GLU A 185 2.42 -13.34 -6.23
CA GLU A 185 3.19 -13.19 -5.00
C GLU A 185 3.11 -14.49 -4.18
N GLY A 186 4.09 -15.38 -4.36
CA GLY A 186 4.28 -16.61 -3.58
C GLY A 186 3.24 -17.71 -3.84
N ARG A 187 1.97 -17.46 -3.50
CA ARG A 187 0.81 -18.34 -3.77
C ARG A 187 -0.49 -17.57 -4.03
N SER A 188 -0.43 -16.26 -4.25
CA SER A 188 -1.63 -15.42 -4.45
C SER A 188 -1.36 -14.34 -5.50
N TRP A 189 -2.37 -14.01 -6.29
CA TRP A 189 -2.27 -12.97 -7.31
C TRP A 189 -2.44 -11.58 -6.69
N ARG A 190 -1.67 -10.60 -7.19
CA ARG A 190 -1.74 -9.16 -6.88
C ARG A 190 -1.81 -8.36 -8.17
N SER A 191 -2.53 -7.24 -8.19
CA SER A 191 -2.48 -6.29 -9.32
C SER A 191 -1.06 -5.70 -9.44
N SER A 192 -0.42 -5.88 -10.61
CA SER A 192 0.96 -5.43 -10.89
C SER A 192 1.08 -3.91 -10.88
N ARG A 193 -0.01 -3.23 -11.28
CA ARG A 193 -0.18 -1.78 -11.30
C ARG A 193 -1.62 -1.45 -10.92
N ILE A 194 -1.83 -0.38 -10.16
CA ILE A 194 -3.15 0.10 -9.72
C ILE A 194 -3.17 1.63 -9.93
N PRO A 195 -4.22 2.21 -10.56
CA PRO A 195 -4.33 3.67 -10.73
C PRO A 195 -4.26 4.39 -9.38
N LEU A 196 -3.59 5.55 -9.33
CA LEU A 196 -3.35 6.23 -8.05
C LEU A 196 -4.66 6.73 -7.42
N SER A 197 -5.64 7.04 -8.27
CA SER A 197 -7.03 7.37 -7.92
C SER A 197 -7.80 6.29 -7.16
N VAL A 198 -7.38 5.02 -7.24
CA VAL A 198 -7.95 3.92 -6.43
C VAL A 198 -7.54 4.07 -4.96
N PHE A 199 -6.39 4.70 -4.69
CA PHE A 199 -5.91 4.99 -3.34
C PHE A 199 -6.33 6.37 -2.85
N ILE A 200 -6.07 7.44 -3.60
CA ILE A 200 -6.19 8.82 -3.11
C ILE A 200 -6.88 9.74 -4.12
N SER A 201 -7.67 10.70 -3.62
CA SER A 201 -8.43 11.68 -4.43
C SER A 201 -7.95 13.14 -4.26
N GLY A 202 -7.01 13.39 -3.33
CA GLY A 202 -6.43 14.71 -3.10
C GLY A 202 -5.57 15.24 -4.28
N PRO A 203 -4.99 16.46 -4.16
CA PRO A 203 -4.27 17.12 -5.25
C PRO A 203 -3.15 16.28 -5.91
N THR A 204 -2.53 15.38 -5.14
CA THR A 204 -1.54 14.40 -5.60
C THR A 204 -2.01 13.52 -6.78
N ALA A 205 -3.30 13.16 -6.82
CA ALA A 205 -3.91 12.37 -7.89
C ALA A 205 -4.82 13.23 -8.80
N GLY A 206 -4.53 14.54 -8.90
CA GLY A 206 -5.26 15.47 -9.75
C GLY A 206 -6.52 16.09 -9.13
N GLY A 207 -6.74 15.90 -7.82
CA GLY A 207 -7.77 16.62 -7.08
C GLY A 207 -7.58 18.15 -7.08
N ALA A 208 -8.64 18.89 -6.77
CA ALA A 208 -8.60 20.35 -6.79
C ALA A 208 -7.87 20.95 -5.56
N PHE A 209 -7.03 21.97 -5.81
CA PHE A 209 -6.53 22.89 -4.78
C PHE A 209 -7.67 23.75 -4.18
N ALA A 210 -7.33 24.70 -3.31
CA ALA A 210 -8.30 25.68 -2.82
C ALA A 210 -8.70 26.68 -3.94
N ALA A 211 -9.90 27.27 -3.84
CA ALA A 211 -10.31 28.30 -4.78
C ALA A 211 -9.36 29.52 -4.71
N GLY A 212 -8.85 29.94 -5.87
CA GLY A 212 -7.84 31.02 -5.97
C GLY A 212 -6.38 30.56 -5.88
N ASP A 213 -6.10 29.28 -5.65
CA ASP A 213 -4.74 28.73 -5.82
C ASP A 213 -4.41 28.66 -7.33
N ALA A 214 -3.32 29.32 -7.73
CA ALA A 214 -2.86 29.39 -9.11
C ALA A 214 -1.91 28.22 -9.50
N SER A 215 -1.75 27.23 -8.63
CA SER A 215 -0.89 26.07 -8.86
C SER A 215 -1.53 25.11 -9.89
N PRO A 216 -0.79 24.68 -10.93
CA PRO A 216 -1.32 23.73 -11.91
C PRO A 216 -1.58 22.36 -11.25
N ARG A 217 -2.74 21.77 -11.52
CA ARG A 217 -3.16 20.49 -10.93
C ARG A 217 -2.30 19.33 -11.44
N ALA A 218 -2.13 18.32 -10.61
CA ALA A 218 -1.42 17.11 -11.01
C ALA A 218 -2.14 16.40 -12.17
N VAL A 219 -1.38 15.78 -13.05
CA VAL A 219 -1.86 15.11 -14.27
C VAL A 219 -1.37 13.67 -14.33
N ASN A 220 -2.14 12.78 -14.97
CA ASN A 220 -1.68 11.40 -15.09
C ASN A 220 -0.56 11.26 -16.14
N LYS A 221 0.15 10.13 -16.10
CA LYS A 221 1.21 9.81 -17.05
C LYS A 221 0.75 9.82 -18.52
N ASN A 222 -0.49 9.40 -18.82
CA ASN A 222 -1.02 9.35 -20.18
C ASN A 222 -1.14 10.75 -20.79
N TRP A 223 -1.65 11.73 -20.01
CA TRP A 223 -1.69 13.13 -20.41
C TRP A 223 -0.29 13.70 -20.64
N TRP A 224 0.64 13.43 -19.72
CA TRP A 224 2.04 13.84 -19.86
C TRP A 224 2.69 13.26 -21.13
N ASP A 225 2.51 11.98 -21.44
CA ASP A 225 3.09 11.39 -22.66
C ASP A 225 2.50 12.02 -23.94
N LYS A 226 1.25 12.50 -23.89
CA LYS A 226 0.57 13.24 -24.97
C LYS A 226 1.06 14.69 -25.14
N VAL A 227 1.15 15.50 -24.07
CA VAL A 227 1.57 16.91 -24.18
C VAL A 227 3.07 17.11 -24.13
N CYS A 228 3.80 16.19 -23.49
CA CYS A 228 5.25 16.16 -23.36
C CYS A 228 5.82 14.86 -23.97
N PRO A 229 5.73 14.65 -25.30
CA PRO A 229 6.42 13.56 -25.98
C PRO A 229 7.96 13.69 -25.80
N PRO A 230 8.75 12.60 -25.98
CA PRO A 230 10.16 12.56 -25.61
C PRO A 230 11.05 13.68 -26.17
N ASN A 231 10.72 14.23 -27.34
CA ASN A 231 11.44 15.34 -27.97
C ASN A 231 11.13 16.74 -27.38
N ARG A 232 10.08 16.89 -26.56
CA ARG A 232 9.83 18.13 -25.78
C ARG A 232 10.49 18.11 -24.39
N ARG A 233 11.07 16.98 -23.95
CA ARG A 233 11.51 16.78 -22.55
C ARG A 233 12.95 17.24 -22.30
N THR A 234 13.11 18.17 -21.38
CA THR A 234 14.43 18.45 -20.78
C THR A 234 14.63 17.50 -19.61
N LYS A 235 15.65 16.62 -19.72
CA LYS A 235 15.94 15.60 -18.71
C LYS A 235 16.93 16.09 -17.67
N LEU A 236 16.66 15.79 -16.40
CA LEU A 236 17.57 15.94 -15.27
C LEU A 236 17.95 14.56 -14.74
N ASP A 237 19.23 14.34 -14.50
CA ASP A 237 19.74 13.18 -13.76
C ASP A 237 20.01 13.59 -12.30
N VAL A 238 19.47 12.83 -11.35
CA VAL A 238 19.54 13.16 -9.91
C VAL A 238 20.97 13.15 -9.39
N GLY A 239 21.76 12.13 -9.74
CA GLY A 239 23.16 12.03 -9.34
C GLY A 239 24.00 13.18 -9.89
N ALA A 240 23.79 13.54 -11.16
CA ALA A 240 24.47 14.66 -11.82
C ALA A 240 24.09 16.03 -11.22
N GLU A 241 22.84 16.26 -10.82
CA GLU A 241 22.44 17.50 -10.13
C GLU A 241 22.96 17.55 -8.69
N HIS A 242 22.90 16.44 -7.94
CA HIS A 242 23.46 16.35 -6.59
C HIS A 242 24.98 16.62 -6.58
N ALA A 243 25.71 16.08 -7.55
CA ALA A 243 27.14 16.31 -7.73
C ALA A 243 27.47 17.79 -8.03
N LYS A 244 26.69 18.47 -8.89
CA LYS A 244 26.84 19.92 -9.16
C LYS A 244 26.63 20.79 -7.92
N TRP A 245 25.86 20.31 -6.95
CA TRP A 245 25.54 21.02 -5.72
C TRP A 245 26.44 20.67 -4.53
N ALA A 246 27.34 19.69 -4.71
CA ALA A 246 28.16 19.07 -3.68
C ALA A 246 27.32 18.59 -2.48
N LEU A 247 26.17 17.94 -2.73
CA LEU A 247 25.36 17.38 -1.64
C LEU A 247 26.07 16.20 -0.99
N THR A 248 26.12 16.22 0.34
CA THR A 248 26.64 15.12 1.16
C THR A 248 25.54 14.09 1.46
N PRO A 249 25.87 12.81 1.74
CA PRO A 249 24.86 11.77 1.96
C PRO A 249 23.90 12.02 3.13
N ASP A 250 24.29 12.89 4.07
CA ASP A 250 23.59 13.27 5.31
C ASP A 250 22.73 14.55 5.19
N VAL A 251 22.76 15.25 4.04
CA VAL A 251 22.00 16.50 3.78
C VAL A 251 20.57 16.47 4.33
N SER A 252 20.10 17.56 4.96
CA SER A 252 18.75 17.57 5.53
C SER A 252 17.67 17.45 4.43
N GLY A 253 16.51 16.88 4.78
CA GLY A 253 15.37 16.81 3.85
C GLY A 253 14.97 18.20 3.33
N LYS A 254 14.97 19.20 4.23
CA LYS A 254 14.74 20.61 3.89
C LYS A 254 15.73 21.11 2.83
N ASP A 255 17.03 20.98 3.06
CA ASP A 255 18.05 21.51 2.14
C ASP A 255 17.96 20.85 0.75
N LEU A 256 17.70 19.54 0.72
CA LEU A 256 17.46 18.80 -0.53
C LEU A 256 16.21 19.32 -1.27
N MET A 257 15.10 19.49 -0.56
CA MET A 257 13.85 20.02 -1.10
C MET A 257 14.01 21.45 -1.61
N GLU A 258 14.71 22.32 -0.90
CA GLU A 258 14.98 23.69 -1.33
C GLU A 258 15.88 23.73 -2.58
N ARG A 259 16.89 22.85 -2.68
CA ARG A 259 17.75 22.72 -3.87
C ARG A 259 16.95 22.29 -5.10
N TRP A 260 16.15 21.23 -4.99
CA TRP A 260 15.30 20.76 -6.09
C TRP A 260 14.20 21.76 -6.46
N THR A 261 13.53 22.38 -5.47
CA THR A 261 12.54 23.44 -5.69
C THR A 261 13.14 24.59 -6.49
N LYS A 262 14.30 25.09 -6.05
CA LYS A 262 15.04 26.18 -6.70
C LYS A 262 15.53 25.81 -8.10
N ARG A 263 15.85 24.53 -8.36
CA ARG A 263 16.22 24.03 -9.69
C ARG A 263 15.02 24.00 -10.64
N LEU A 264 13.93 23.35 -10.24
CA LEU A 264 12.74 23.12 -11.07
C LEU A 264 11.95 24.41 -11.34
N ALA A 265 11.86 25.30 -10.35
CA ALA A 265 11.14 26.57 -10.49
C ALA A 265 11.79 27.52 -11.51
N ARG A 266 13.13 27.51 -11.59
CA ARG A 266 13.96 28.36 -12.47
C ARG A 266 14.02 27.90 -13.93
N MET A 267 13.61 26.66 -14.23
CA MET A 267 13.63 26.15 -15.60
C MET A 267 12.46 26.72 -16.39
N GLU A 268 12.74 27.36 -17.53
CA GLU A 268 11.73 27.82 -18.47
C GLU A 268 11.07 26.65 -19.22
N ASP A 269 11.76 25.50 -19.29
CA ASP A 269 11.30 24.24 -19.86
C ASP A 269 9.90 23.83 -19.35
N VAL A 270 8.92 23.74 -20.24
CA VAL A 270 7.56 23.30 -19.88
C VAL A 270 7.52 21.84 -19.42
N CYS A 271 8.29 20.97 -20.08
CA CYS A 271 8.30 19.53 -19.86
C CYS A 271 9.63 19.08 -19.24
N VAL A 272 9.66 18.85 -17.92
CA VAL A 272 10.87 18.36 -17.22
C VAL A 272 10.70 16.90 -16.79
N GLU A 273 11.64 16.04 -17.16
CA GLU A 273 11.70 14.64 -16.71
C GLU A 273 12.90 14.47 -15.78
N VAL A 274 12.68 13.97 -14.56
CA VAL A 274 13.73 13.65 -13.60
C VAL A 274 13.95 12.15 -13.57
N SER A 275 15.21 11.74 -13.63
CA SER A 275 15.66 10.37 -13.85
C SER A 275 16.95 10.08 -13.07
N GLY A 276 17.40 8.82 -13.07
CA GLY A 276 18.55 8.38 -12.26
C GLY A 276 18.08 7.87 -10.89
N ASP A 277 18.86 8.16 -9.84
CA ASP A 277 18.51 7.81 -8.46
C ASP A 277 17.21 8.48 -7.98
N VAL A 278 16.52 7.89 -7.00
CA VAL A 278 15.37 8.48 -6.30
C VAL A 278 15.77 9.78 -5.56
N ILE A 279 14.90 10.80 -5.57
CA ILE A 279 15.16 12.04 -4.82
C ILE A 279 15.02 11.80 -3.32
N PHE A 280 13.88 11.26 -2.90
CA PHE A 280 13.59 11.00 -1.48
C PHE A 280 13.83 9.52 -1.19
N SER A 281 15.11 9.15 -1.08
CA SER A 281 15.55 7.77 -0.86
C SER A 281 15.21 7.26 0.55
N PHE A 282 15.14 5.93 0.72
CA PHE A 282 14.96 5.30 2.05
C PHE A 282 15.95 5.81 3.11
N PRO A 283 17.28 5.94 2.85
CA PRO A 283 18.23 6.56 3.80
C PRO A 283 17.95 8.03 4.21
N LEU A 284 17.01 8.71 3.54
CA LEU A 284 16.47 10.00 3.96
C LEU A 284 15.13 9.81 4.67
N ILE A 285 14.18 9.13 4.02
CA ILE A 285 12.80 8.94 4.50
C ILE A 285 12.76 8.20 5.84
N ASP A 286 13.53 7.12 6.01
CA ASP A 286 13.51 6.34 7.25
C ASP A 286 14.21 7.06 8.43
N SER A 287 14.90 8.18 8.18
CA SER A 287 15.80 8.85 9.12
C SER A 287 15.23 10.16 9.73
N PRO A 288 15.83 10.70 10.81
CA PRO A 288 15.45 12.00 11.37
C PRO A 288 15.59 13.18 10.39
N ARG A 289 16.30 13.01 9.27
CA ARG A 289 16.47 14.05 8.23
C ARG A 289 15.14 14.39 7.57
N LEU A 290 14.21 13.44 7.49
CA LEU A 290 12.85 13.63 6.99
C LEU A 290 12.10 14.71 7.80
N LEU A 291 12.27 14.72 9.13
CA LEU A 291 11.55 15.61 10.05
C LEU A 291 11.75 17.11 9.73
N SER A 292 12.90 17.47 9.13
CA SER A 292 13.20 18.84 8.71
C SER A 292 12.24 19.40 7.64
N LEU A 293 11.53 18.53 6.91
CA LEU A 293 10.50 18.91 5.94
C LEU A 293 9.18 19.31 6.60
N TRP A 294 8.93 18.87 7.83
CA TRP A 294 7.61 18.98 8.47
C TRP A 294 7.03 20.40 8.45
N PRO A 295 7.76 21.49 8.79
CA PRO A 295 7.17 22.84 8.83
C PRO A 295 6.65 23.34 7.47
N SER A 296 7.21 22.85 6.36
CA SER A 296 6.77 23.17 4.99
C SER A 296 5.69 22.20 4.51
N PHE A 297 5.85 20.91 4.82
CA PHE A 297 5.00 19.84 4.31
C PHE A 297 3.64 19.77 5.02
N SER A 298 3.58 19.98 6.35
CA SER A 298 2.32 19.97 7.10
C SER A 298 1.39 21.14 6.77
N ASN A 299 1.93 22.25 6.27
CA ASN A 299 1.18 23.40 5.77
C ASN A 299 0.89 23.32 4.26
N SER A 300 1.27 22.24 3.59
CA SER A 300 1.10 22.09 2.14
C SER A 300 -0.35 21.71 1.78
N PRO A 301 -0.94 22.24 0.70
CA PRO A 301 -2.17 21.73 0.12
C PRO A 301 -2.10 20.23 -0.22
N ILE A 302 -0.91 19.67 -0.44
CA ILE A 302 -0.69 18.25 -0.72
C ILE A 302 -1.04 17.35 0.48
N LEU A 303 -0.80 17.82 1.71
CA LEU A 303 -1.13 17.06 2.93
C LEU A 303 -2.44 17.56 3.59
N THR A 304 -2.64 18.87 3.67
CA THR A 304 -3.87 19.48 4.24
C THR A 304 -5.13 19.23 3.41
N ARG A 305 -4.99 18.86 2.13
CA ARG A 305 -6.09 18.36 1.27
C ARG A 305 -5.89 16.90 0.87
N PHE A 306 -5.15 16.12 1.68
CA PHE A 306 -5.06 14.68 1.53
C PHE A 306 -6.42 14.04 1.80
N ALA A 307 -6.90 13.27 0.82
CA ALA A 307 -8.10 12.46 0.91
C ALA A 307 -7.86 11.10 0.24
N TRP A 308 -8.43 10.05 0.80
CA TRP A 308 -8.47 8.73 0.18
C TRP A 308 -9.44 8.73 -1.02
N SER A 309 -9.51 7.62 -1.75
CA SER A 309 -10.48 7.44 -2.82
C SER A 309 -11.89 7.22 -2.27
N ASN A 310 -12.89 7.46 -3.12
CA ASN A 310 -14.29 7.11 -2.82
C ASN A 310 -14.47 5.61 -2.51
N LEU A 311 -13.61 4.74 -3.03
CA LEU A 311 -13.59 3.30 -2.76
C LEU A 311 -13.23 3.03 -1.29
N ILE A 312 -12.16 3.67 -0.80
CA ILE A 312 -11.71 3.54 0.59
C ILE A 312 -12.69 4.24 1.54
N ASP A 313 -13.18 5.44 1.22
CA ASP A 313 -14.18 6.10 2.08
C ASP A 313 -15.52 5.35 2.12
N ALA A 314 -15.93 4.66 1.04
CA ALA A 314 -17.08 3.74 1.07
C ALA A 314 -16.81 2.51 1.96
N ALA A 315 -15.61 1.91 1.86
CA ALA A 315 -15.21 0.78 2.69
C ALA A 315 -15.13 1.15 4.19
N VAL A 316 -14.57 2.31 4.52
CA VAL A 316 -14.57 2.88 5.87
C VAL A 316 -16.00 3.11 6.33
N SER A 317 -16.83 3.82 5.55
CA SER A 317 -18.21 4.18 5.93
C SER A 317 -19.09 2.96 6.18
N ARG A 318 -18.93 1.89 5.40
CA ARG A 318 -19.62 0.61 5.60
C ARG A 318 -19.20 -0.11 6.89
N ASN A 319 -17.98 0.12 7.37
CA ASN A 319 -17.45 -0.51 8.59
C ASN A 319 -17.58 0.38 9.85
N LEU A 320 -17.70 1.71 9.70
CA LEU A 320 -17.86 2.65 10.82
C LEU A 320 -18.92 2.22 11.86
N PRO A 321 -20.11 1.70 11.50
CA PRO A 321 -21.12 1.29 12.49
C PRO A 321 -20.62 0.27 13.51
N LYS A 322 -19.67 -0.60 13.16
CA LYS A 322 -19.08 -1.59 14.07
C LYS A 322 -18.48 -0.92 15.31
N PHE A 323 -17.78 0.20 15.13
CA PHE A 323 -17.11 0.90 16.23
C PHE A 323 -18.03 1.75 17.11
N TYR A 324 -19.29 1.97 16.70
CA TYR A 324 -20.27 2.79 17.43
C TYR A 324 -21.43 1.99 18.01
N ALA A 325 -21.90 0.94 17.32
CA ALA A 325 -23.02 0.13 17.77
C ALA A 325 -22.73 -0.48 19.15
N PRO A 326 -23.60 -0.33 20.16
CA PRO A 326 -23.54 -1.17 21.35
C PRO A 326 -23.52 -2.64 20.90
N VAL A 327 -22.79 -3.51 21.61
CA VAL A 327 -22.89 -4.95 21.35
C VAL A 327 -24.33 -5.36 21.63
N ALA A 328 -25.12 -5.51 20.57
CA ALA A 328 -26.42 -6.15 20.65
C ALA A 328 -26.15 -7.55 21.19
N ALA A 329 -26.72 -7.86 22.36
CA ALA A 329 -26.54 -9.16 22.96
C ALA A 329 -27.08 -10.21 21.98
N SER A 330 -26.19 -10.99 21.38
CA SER A 330 -26.56 -12.21 20.70
C SER A 330 -27.11 -13.14 21.77
N GLU A 331 -28.44 -13.29 21.82
CA GLU A 331 -29.05 -14.36 22.59
C GLU A 331 -28.46 -15.70 22.09
N PRO A 332 -28.23 -16.69 22.98
CA PRO A 332 -27.70 -17.98 22.56
C PRO A 332 -28.61 -18.62 21.49
N ASP A 333 -28.00 -19.15 20.43
CA ASP A 333 -28.66 -19.84 19.31
C ASP A 333 -29.19 -21.24 19.70
N ASP A 334 -29.66 -21.40 20.94
CA ASP A 334 -30.25 -22.62 21.52
C ASP A 334 -31.76 -22.74 21.24
N ALA A 335 -32.35 -21.81 20.49
CA ALA A 335 -33.74 -21.91 20.03
C ALA A 335 -33.83 -22.90 18.85
N PRO A 336 -34.52 -24.05 18.99
CA PRO A 336 -34.61 -25.02 17.91
C PRO A 336 -35.36 -24.44 16.70
N PRO A 337 -35.00 -24.84 15.46
CA PRO A 337 -35.55 -24.25 14.24
C PRO A 337 -37.06 -24.45 14.16
N ARG A 338 -37.80 -23.34 14.01
CA ARG A 338 -39.26 -23.37 13.86
C ARG A 338 -39.65 -24.09 12.57
N LEU A 339 -40.65 -24.96 12.66
CA LEU A 339 -41.26 -25.59 11.49
C LEU A 339 -42.16 -24.60 10.73
N PRO A 340 -42.40 -24.77 9.41
CA PRO A 340 -42.88 -23.68 8.55
C PRO A 340 -44.30 -23.14 8.78
N ASP A 341 -45.10 -23.75 9.66
CA ASP A 341 -46.55 -23.51 9.77
C ASP A 341 -47.01 -22.92 11.13
N GLU A 342 -46.10 -22.49 12.01
CA GLU A 342 -46.48 -21.89 13.30
C GLU A 342 -46.75 -20.37 13.18
N PRO A 343 -47.95 -19.86 13.55
CA PRO A 343 -48.28 -18.45 13.44
C PRO A 343 -47.55 -17.59 14.49
N PRO A 344 -47.27 -16.30 14.19
CA PRO A 344 -46.55 -15.42 15.10
C PRO A 344 -47.36 -15.12 16.38
N PRO A 345 -46.70 -15.00 17.55
CA PRO A 345 -47.38 -14.60 18.79
C PRO A 345 -47.90 -13.16 18.71
N PRO A 346 -49.00 -12.84 19.42
CA PRO A 346 -49.56 -11.48 19.43
C PRO A 346 -48.59 -10.49 20.09
N PRO A 347 -48.61 -9.20 19.67
CA PRO A 347 -47.71 -8.19 20.21
C PRO A 347 -47.98 -7.92 21.70
N SER A 348 -46.90 -7.83 22.48
CA SER A 348 -46.98 -7.49 23.91
C SER A 348 -47.53 -6.08 24.10
N VAL A 349 -48.60 -5.95 24.89
CA VAL A 349 -49.23 -4.66 25.21
C VAL A 349 -48.46 -3.97 26.33
N ALA A 350 -47.85 -2.83 26.04
CA ALA A 350 -47.21 -2.00 27.05
C ALA A 350 -48.24 -1.43 28.06
N PRO A 351 -47.93 -1.36 29.36
CA PRO A 351 -48.84 -0.81 30.36
C PRO A 351 -49.01 0.71 30.18
N PRO A 352 -50.21 1.27 30.42
CA PRO A 352 -50.47 2.69 30.24
C PRO A 352 -49.81 3.56 31.32
N SER A 353 -49.33 4.73 30.93
CA SER A 353 -48.79 5.76 31.83
C SER A 353 -49.88 6.50 32.61
N LEU A 354 -49.56 6.89 33.84
CA LEU A 354 -50.46 7.65 34.71
C LEU A 354 -50.63 9.12 34.26
N PRO A 355 -51.81 9.72 34.45
CA PRO A 355 -52.09 11.10 34.02
C PRO A 355 -51.49 12.15 34.98
N SER A 356 -51.06 13.27 34.42
CA SER A 356 -50.67 14.47 35.18
C SER A 356 -51.86 15.42 35.35
N THR A 357 -51.97 16.02 36.54
CA THR A 357 -53.01 16.99 36.92
C THR A 357 -52.53 18.44 36.72
N PRO A 358 -53.44 19.44 36.66
CA PRO A 358 -53.21 20.66 35.88
C PRO A 358 -52.51 21.80 36.63
N SER A 359 -52.13 22.84 35.87
CA SER A 359 -51.67 24.14 36.36
C SER A 359 -52.58 25.26 35.83
N ASP A 360 -52.75 26.34 36.60
CA ASP A 360 -53.78 27.37 36.40
C ASP A 360 -53.62 28.25 35.15
N PRO A 361 -54.73 28.80 34.61
CA PRO A 361 -54.70 29.77 33.52
C PRO A 361 -54.64 31.22 34.05
N ASN A 362 -53.58 31.97 33.70
CA ASN A 362 -53.58 33.43 33.78
C ASN A 362 -52.95 34.07 32.53
N SER A 363 -53.51 35.22 32.14
CA SER A 363 -53.30 35.94 30.87
C SER A 363 -52.17 36.99 30.96
N PRO A 364 -51.81 37.75 29.89
CA PRO A 364 -52.36 37.78 28.52
C PRO A 364 -51.33 37.77 27.36
N SER A 365 -51.84 37.72 26.12
CA SER A 365 -51.09 37.97 24.86
C SER A 365 -51.69 39.15 24.07
N PRO A 366 -50.91 39.99 23.34
CA PRO A 366 -51.45 41.14 22.60
C PRO A 366 -51.19 41.15 21.06
N TYR A 367 -52.22 41.50 20.27
CA TYR A 367 -52.26 41.80 18.80
C TYR A 367 -52.02 40.58 17.85
N LYS A 368 -52.86 40.28 16.82
CA LYS A 368 -53.38 41.01 15.62
C LYS A 368 -52.28 41.23 14.54
N SER A 369 -52.50 41.07 13.22
CA SER A 369 -53.74 41.05 12.38
C SER A 369 -53.60 40.35 11.00
N TYR A 370 -54.72 40.01 10.35
CA TYR A 370 -54.85 39.66 8.90
C TYR A 370 -55.42 40.84 8.08
N PRO A 371 -55.25 40.90 6.72
CA PRO A 371 -56.22 40.35 5.76
C PRO A 371 -55.55 39.49 4.64
N ARG A 372 -56.15 38.53 3.91
CA ARG A 372 -57.52 38.16 3.45
C ARG A 372 -57.96 38.76 2.09
N ASN A 373 -58.06 37.88 1.07
CA ASN A 373 -58.95 37.84 -0.12
C ASN A 373 -58.53 36.63 -1.00
N ALA A 374 -59.34 35.93 -1.82
CA ALA A 374 -60.79 35.66 -1.88
C ALA A 374 -61.01 34.35 -2.71
N SER A 375 -62.21 33.75 -2.71
CA SER A 375 -62.58 32.45 -3.37
C SER A 375 -63.49 32.68 -4.62
N PRO A 376 -64.11 31.70 -5.36
CA PRO A 376 -64.26 30.24 -5.15
C PRO A 376 -64.17 29.25 -6.38
N ASP A 377 -64.11 27.93 -6.08
CA ASP A 377 -64.68 26.66 -6.70
C ASP A 377 -65.18 26.52 -8.18
N PRO A 378 -65.52 25.31 -8.73
CA PRO A 378 -65.42 23.90 -8.22
C PRO A 378 -64.89 22.81 -9.22
N GLN A 379 -64.93 21.51 -8.81
CA GLN A 379 -64.70 20.27 -9.60
C GLN A 379 -66.03 19.72 -10.27
N PRO A 380 -66.26 18.44 -10.76
CA PRO A 380 -65.48 17.17 -10.81
C PRO A 380 -65.57 16.34 -12.16
N PRO A 381 -65.75 14.98 -12.25
CA PRO A 381 -64.67 13.95 -12.29
C PRO A 381 -64.76 12.82 -13.39
N SER A 382 -63.82 11.85 -13.31
CA SER A 382 -63.82 10.46 -13.87
C SER A 382 -63.28 10.25 -15.32
N ARG A 383 -62.93 9.04 -15.83
CA ARG A 383 -63.26 7.63 -15.44
C ARG A 383 -62.23 6.59 -15.99
N ASN A 384 -62.17 5.39 -15.40
CA ASN A 384 -61.28 4.26 -15.81
C ASN A 384 -61.74 3.48 -17.07
N ARG A 385 -60.80 2.83 -17.81
CA ARG A 385 -60.99 1.53 -18.53
C ARG A 385 -59.67 0.88 -19.04
N ARG A 386 -59.72 -0.43 -19.36
CA ARG A 386 -58.63 -1.35 -19.79
C ARG A 386 -59.27 -2.57 -20.53
N PRO A 387 -58.48 -3.57 -21.01
CA PRO A 387 -57.74 -3.70 -22.28
C PRO A 387 -58.57 -4.33 -23.43
N PRO A 388 -57.95 -4.79 -24.55
CA PRO A 388 -57.90 -6.26 -24.81
C PRO A 388 -56.59 -6.81 -25.45
N SER A 389 -56.52 -8.13 -25.66
CA SER A 389 -55.45 -8.97 -26.27
C SER A 389 -56.05 -10.34 -26.69
N PRO A 390 -55.35 -11.35 -27.28
CA PRO A 390 -53.95 -11.49 -27.78
C PRO A 390 -53.93 -11.54 -29.34
N ALA A 391 -53.20 -12.33 -30.17
CA ALA A 391 -52.21 -13.45 -30.11
C ALA A 391 -51.51 -13.56 -31.52
N PRO A 392 -50.63 -14.55 -31.85
CA PRO A 392 -49.87 -15.55 -31.08
C PRO A 392 -48.33 -15.43 -31.28
N ALA A 393 -47.53 -16.44 -30.92
CA ALA A 393 -46.05 -16.39 -30.90
C ALA A 393 -45.33 -17.63 -31.49
N PRO A 394 -44.02 -17.54 -31.81
CA PRO A 394 -43.11 -18.68 -31.99
C PRO A 394 -42.22 -18.96 -30.75
N ALA A 395 -41.49 -20.09 -30.78
CA ALA A 395 -40.87 -20.76 -29.62
C ALA A 395 -39.44 -20.25 -29.22
N PRO A 396 -38.89 -20.64 -28.04
CA PRO A 396 -37.85 -19.87 -27.34
C PRO A 396 -36.39 -20.26 -27.62
N LYS A 397 -35.47 -19.41 -27.15
CA LYS A 397 -34.03 -19.67 -26.94
C LYS A 397 -33.67 -19.44 -25.45
N PRO A 398 -32.56 -20.00 -24.92
CA PRO A 398 -32.29 -20.03 -23.48
C PRO A 398 -31.94 -18.66 -22.86
N LYS A 399 -32.14 -18.55 -21.54
CA LYS A 399 -31.95 -17.33 -20.73
C LYS A 399 -30.46 -17.02 -20.47
N PRO A 400 -30.07 -15.73 -20.52
CA PRO A 400 -29.03 -15.17 -19.66
C PRO A 400 -29.57 -14.89 -18.25
N GLU A 401 -28.68 -14.79 -17.28
CA GLU A 401 -28.99 -14.39 -15.88
C GLU A 401 -29.14 -12.85 -15.75
N PRO A 402 -29.81 -12.34 -14.69
CA PRO A 402 -30.19 -10.93 -14.61
C PRO A 402 -28.97 -9.99 -14.49
N GLY A 403 -28.83 -9.09 -15.45
CA GLY A 403 -27.76 -8.10 -15.48
C GLY A 403 -27.84 -7.09 -14.33
N ILE A 404 -26.67 -6.68 -13.85
CA ILE A 404 -26.50 -5.59 -12.88
C ILE A 404 -27.12 -4.30 -13.43
N SER A 405 -27.83 -3.56 -12.58
CA SER A 405 -28.39 -2.26 -12.94
C SER A 405 -27.30 -1.31 -13.40
N SER A 406 -27.45 -0.75 -14.60
CA SER A 406 -26.51 0.22 -15.16
C SER A 406 -26.50 1.51 -14.32
N PHE A 407 -25.46 1.67 -13.49
CA PHE A 407 -25.21 2.87 -12.70
C PHE A 407 -25.03 4.09 -13.63
N SER A 408 -26.15 4.76 -13.88
CA SER A 408 -26.20 5.94 -14.73
C SER A 408 -25.65 7.14 -13.94
N PHE A 409 -24.33 7.32 -13.97
CA PHE A 409 -23.70 8.57 -13.57
C PHE A 409 -24.20 9.70 -14.47
N GLN A 410 -25.31 10.34 -14.07
CA GLN A 410 -25.79 11.54 -14.73
C GLN A 410 -24.74 12.63 -14.57
N SER A 411 -24.32 13.20 -15.70
CA SER A 411 -23.44 14.37 -15.72
C SER A 411 -24.25 15.60 -15.33
N SER A 412 -24.52 15.73 -14.04
CA SER A 412 -25.02 16.92 -13.39
C SER A 412 -23.83 17.72 -12.85
N SER A 413 -23.62 18.92 -13.39
CA SER A 413 -22.67 19.89 -12.87
C SER A 413 -23.17 20.45 -11.53
N HIS A 414 -23.11 19.63 -10.48
CA HIS A 414 -23.24 20.14 -9.12
C HIS A 414 -21.95 20.86 -8.77
N ASP A 415 -22.07 22.13 -8.39
CA ASP A 415 -21.01 22.84 -7.68
C ASP A 415 -20.52 21.96 -6.53
N PHE A 416 -19.20 21.81 -6.39
CA PHE A 416 -18.63 21.19 -5.19
C PHE A 416 -19.13 21.99 -3.99
N PRO A 417 -19.95 21.43 -3.07
CA PRO A 417 -20.30 22.14 -1.87
C PRO A 417 -19.00 22.43 -1.14
N SER A 418 -18.76 23.69 -0.80
CA SER A 418 -17.55 24.14 -0.13
C SER A 418 -17.56 23.65 1.33
N SER A 419 -17.30 22.35 1.52
CA SER A 419 -17.23 21.66 2.81
C SER A 419 -15.98 22.07 3.56
N SER A 420 -16.02 23.29 4.10
CA SER A 420 -15.23 23.67 5.26
C SER A 420 -15.31 22.55 6.30
N SER A 421 -14.15 22.00 6.68
CA SER A 421 -13.98 21.04 7.77
C SER A 421 -14.97 19.85 7.76
N ASN A 422 -14.78 18.89 6.85
CA ASN A 422 -15.04 17.49 7.21
C ASN A 422 -13.83 16.93 7.97
N THR A 423 -13.56 17.49 9.16
CA THR A 423 -12.52 17.01 10.08
C THR A 423 -12.83 15.57 10.44
N SER A 424 -11.95 14.64 10.07
CA SER A 424 -12.21 13.20 10.13
C SER A 424 -12.66 12.78 11.53
N GLN A 425 -13.96 12.47 11.69
CA GLN A 425 -14.61 12.47 13.00
C GLN A 425 -13.97 11.43 13.92
N THR A 426 -13.45 11.89 15.07
CA THR A 426 -12.78 11.02 16.03
C THR A 426 -13.74 9.95 16.56
N ILE A 427 -13.39 8.68 16.35
CA ILE A 427 -14.11 7.53 16.89
C ILE A 427 -13.80 7.46 18.38
N LYS A 428 -14.70 8.04 19.19
CA LYS A 428 -14.53 8.15 20.64
C LYS A 428 -14.50 6.79 21.32
N GLY A 429 -13.61 6.67 22.30
CA GLY A 429 -13.37 5.42 23.04
C GLY A 429 -12.68 4.30 22.25
N LEU A 430 -12.24 4.54 21.00
CA LEU A 430 -11.47 3.57 20.22
C LEU A 430 -9.96 3.77 20.38
N ILE A 431 -9.24 2.69 20.68
CA ILE A 431 -7.80 2.58 20.44
C ILE A 431 -7.52 1.70 19.24
N ALA A 432 -6.89 2.27 18.21
CA ALA A 432 -6.34 1.51 17.09
C ALA A 432 -4.90 1.09 17.40
N VAL A 433 -4.54 -0.16 17.11
CA VAL A 433 -3.22 -0.73 17.40
C VAL A 433 -2.65 -1.45 16.18
N HIS A 434 -1.44 -1.06 15.78
CA HIS A 434 -0.75 -1.65 14.64
C HIS A 434 0.20 -2.77 15.08
N LEU A 435 -0.16 -4.00 14.71
CA LEU A 435 0.60 -5.21 15.01
C LEU A 435 1.06 -5.85 13.71
N ARG A 436 2.22 -5.40 13.21
CA ARG A 436 2.86 -5.99 12.04
C ARG A 436 3.42 -7.37 12.40
N ARG A 437 2.90 -8.41 11.74
CA ARG A 437 3.28 -9.83 11.88
C ARG A 437 3.83 -10.37 10.55
N GLY A 438 3.79 -11.69 10.34
CA GLY A 438 4.24 -12.34 9.11
C GLY A 438 5.76 -12.26 8.90
N ASP A 439 6.16 -11.66 7.79
CA ASP A 439 7.55 -11.41 7.35
C ASP A 439 8.38 -10.61 8.38
N PHE A 440 7.70 -9.77 9.16
CA PHE A 440 8.34 -8.72 9.94
C PHE A 440 9.24 -9.22 11.08
N LYS A 441 9.12 -10.48 11.54
CA LYS A 441 10.02 -11.03 12.58
C LYS A 441 11.48 -11.06 12.13
N LEU A 442 11.72 -11.42 10.87
CA LEU A 442 13.06 -11.38 10.29
C LEU A 442 13.54 -9.94 10.07
N HIS A 443 12.61 -9.02 9.76
CA HIS A 443 12.91 -7.59 9.65
C HIS A 443 13.33 -6.99 11.01
N CYS A 444 12.62 -7.30 12.10
CA CYS A 444 12.97 -6.87 13.45
C CYS A 444 14.38 -7.32 13.88
N HIS A 445 14.78 -8.55 13.57
CA HIS A 445 16.15 -8.99 13.80
C HIS A 445 17.19 -8.28 12.91
N LYS A 446 16.85 -7.93 11.66
CA LYS A 446 17.73 -7.14 10.78
C LYS A 446 17.92 -5.71 11.31
N LEU A 447 16.84 -5.05 11.76
CA LEU A 447 16.89 -3.74 12.43
C LEU A 447 17.76 -3.81 13.70
N ALA A 448 17.61 -4.89 14.47
CA ALA A 448 18.42 -5.15 15.65
C ALA A 448 19.90 -5.32 15.32
N ASP A 449 20.26 -6.05 14.27
CA ASP A 449 21.66 -6.16 13.82
C ASP A 449 22.23 -4.78 13.49
N ILE A 450 21.51 -3.95 12.72
CA ILE A 450 22.00 -2.68 12.18
C ILE A 450 21.80 -1.44 13.09
N SER A 451 21.25 -1.56 14.31
CA SER A 451 20.98 -0.41 15.21
C SER A 451 20.09 0.69 14.58
N ASP A 452 19.12 0.34 13.73
CA ASP A 452 18.26 1.36 13.11
C ASP A 452 17.20 1.88 14.11
N PRO A 453 16.88 3.19 14.08
CA PRO A 453 15.90 3.81 14.97
C PRO A 453 14.46 3.46 14.55
N PHE A 454 13.46 4.12 15.16
CA PHE A 454 12.11 4.20 14.57
C PHE A 454 12.15 4.81 13.16
N MET A 455 11.15 4.53 12.34
CA MET A 455 11.10 4.91 10.93
C MET A 455 10.51 6.31 10.73
N GLY A 456 11.26 7.18 10.03
CA GLY A 456 10.79 8.46 9.48
C GLY A 456 10.07 9.35 10.50
N TRP A 457 8.81 9.71 10.21
CA TRP A 457 7.99 10.58 11.06
C TRP A 457 7.82 10.07 12.50
N ASN A 458 7.96 8.77 12.77
CA ASN A 458 7.89 8.20 14.13
C ASN A 458 9.05 8.67 15.05
N GLN A 459 9.98 9.50 14.55
CA GLN A 459 11.15 10.00 15.28
C GLN A 459 11.00 11.44 15.80
N PHE A 460 9.82 12.08 15.69
CA PHE A 460 9.64 13.44 16.22
C PHE A 460 10.02 13.51 17.73
N PRO A 461 10.88 14.47 18.15
CA PRO A 461 11.47 14.47 19.49
C PRO A 461 10.46 14.76 20.61
N TYR A 462 9.28 15.27 20.25
CA TYR A 462 8.14 15.58 21.12
C TYR A 462 7.17 14.40 21.34
N LEU A 463 7.31 13.28 20.62
CA LEU A 463 6.51 12.07 20.86
C LEU A 463 6.84 11.50 22.25
N LEU A 464 5.85 10.94 22.93
CA LEU A 464 6.03 10.42 24.30
C LEU A 464 6.89 9.16 24.33
N ASP A 465 6.60 8.20 23.46
CA ASP A 465 7.34 6.94 23.35
C ASP A 465 8.40 7.09 22.25
N ARG A 466 9.67 6.98 22.63
CA ARG A 466 10.82 7.23 21.75
C ARG A 466 11.81 6.08 21.84
N PHE A 467 12.38 5.73 20.70
CA PHE A 467 13.38 4.65 20.61
C PHE A 467 14.75 5.20 20.23
N THR A 468 15.67 5.20 21.18
CA THR A 468 17.10 5.42 20.93
C THR A 468 17.76 4.05 20.77
N PRO A 469 18.26 3.69 19.58
CA PRO A 469 18.90 2.39 19.38
C PRO A 469 20.22 2.30 20.17
N PRO A 470 20.60 1.12 20.69
CA PRO A 470 21.94 0.90 21.23
C PRO A 470 23.02 1.21 20.18
N PRO A 471 24.17 1.80 20.57
CA PRO A 471 25.24 2.13 19.65
C PRO A 471 25.65 0.96 18.74
N LYS A 472 26.07 1.28 17.51
CA LYS A 472 26.76 0.32 16.63
C LYS A 472 28.06 -0.07 17.32
N GLY A 473 28.10 -1.29 17.86
CA GLY A 473 29.14 -1.69 18.81
C GLY A 473 30.53 -1.68 18.22
N GLU A 474 31.48 -1.04 18.92
CA GLU A 474 32.89 -1.38 18.78
C GLU A 474 33.07 -2.82 19.29
N GLY A 475 33.65 -3.69 18.46
CA GLY A 475 33.56 -5.14 18.65
C GLY A 475 34.33 -5.68 19.86
N LEU A 476 33.64 -5.82 20.99
CA LEU A 476 34.12 -6.45 22.24
C LEU A 476 34.22 -7.99 22.09
N LYS A 477 35.12 -8.44 21.20
CA LYS A 477 35.33 -9.85 20.84
C LYS A 477 35.31 -10.81 22.04
N GLY A 478 34.23 -11.60 22.17
CA GLY A 478 34.10 -12.64 23.19
C GLY A 478 32.64 -12.93 23.54
N SER A 479 32.42 -13.67 24.64
CA SER A 479 31.07 -13.98 25.15
C SER A 479 30.23 -12.72 25.42
N LEU A 480 30.88 -11.62 25.81
CA LEU A 480 30.24 -10.33 26.05
C LEU A 480 29.58 -9.73 24.79
N ASP A 481 30.13 -9.97 23.59
CA ASP A 481 29.54 -9.57 22.31
C ASP A 481 28.22 -10.32 22.05
N VAL A 482 28.21 -11.64 22.30
CA VAL A 482 27.03 -12.49 22.14
C VAL A 482 25.92 -12.08 23.12
N ILE A 483 26.27 -11.79 24.38
CA ILE A 483 25.32 -11.28 25.39
C ILE A 483 24.79 -9.89 24.99
N THR A 484 25.65 -9.02 24.46
CA THR A 484 25.26 -7.68 23.99
C THR A 484 24.33 -7.76 22.78
N ARG A 485 24.61 -8.64 21.81
CA ARG A 485 23.73 -8.89 20.66
C ARG A 485 22.40 -9.51 21.08
N GLY A 486 22.39 -10.48 21.99
CA GLY A 486 21.16 -11.05 22.54
C GLY A 486 20.25 -9.97 23.11
N ARG A 487 20.75 -9.21 24.11
CA ARG A 487 20.02 -8.11 24.76
C ARG A 487 19.56 -7.01 23.77
N LYS A 488 20.33 -6.79 22.70
CA LYS A 488 19.94 -5.88 21.61
C LYS A 488 18.76 -6.45 20.82
N HIS A 489 18.80 -7.73 20.42
CA HIS A 489 17.69 -8.37 19.73
C HIS A 489 16.43 -8.41 20.61
N ASP A 490 16.56 -8.68 21.91
CA ASP A 490 15.44 -8.66 22.86
C ASP A 490 14.76 -7.27 22.90
N LEU A 491 15.54 -6.20 23.09
CA LEU A 491 15.07 -4.80 23.10
C LEU A 491 14.34 -4.38 21.82
N TYR A 492 14.74 -4.91 20.66
CA TYR A 492 14.03 -4.69 19.41
C TYR A 492 12.78 -5.56 19.31
N MET A 493 12.82 -6.83 19.74
CA MET A 493 11.67 -7.73 19.69
C MET A 493 10.53 -7.24 20.58
N GLU A 494 10.81 -6.75 21.80
CA GLU A 494 9.83 -6.14 22.71
C GLU A 494 8.98 -5.04 22.04
N ARG A 495 9.51 -4.35 21.02
CA ARG A 495 8.88 -3.19 20.38
C ARG A 495 8.43 -3.40 18.94
N CYS A 496 9.26 -4.10 18.17
CA CYS A 496 9.05 -4.36 16.75
C CYS A 496 8.14 -5.58 16.53
N TRP A 497 8.17 -6.55 17.46
CA TRP A 497 7.37 -7.78 17.41
C TRP A 497 6.93 -8.17 18.84
N PRO A 498 6.09 -7.38 19.52
CA PRO A 498 5.62 -7.72 20.86
C PRO A 498 4.79 -9.01 20.82
N GLU A 499 4.89 -9.85 21.84
CA GLU A 499 4.02 -11.01 22.02
C GLU A 499 2.77 -10.66 22.85
N ILE A 500 1.79 -11.57 22.91
CA ILE A 500 0.41 -11.27 23.33
C ILE A 500 0.33 -10.63 24.71
N ASP A 501 1.11 -11.10 25.69
CA ASP A 501 1.04 -10.60 27.06
C ASP A 501 1.60 -9.18 27.18
N ALA A 502 2.63 -8.86 26.38
CA ALA A 502 3.15 -7.49 26.24
C ALA A 502 2.13 -6.57 25.55
N ILE A 503 1.39 -7.09 24.56
CA ILE A 503 0.29 -6.36 23.89
C ILE A 503 -0.84 -6.03 24.87
N VAL A 504 -1.30 -7.01 25.65
CA VAL A 504 -2.32 -6.81 26.70
C VAL A 504 -1.83 -5.80 27.75
N LYS A 505 -0.61 -5.97 28.28
CA LYS A 505 0.00 -5.09 29.28
C LYS A 505 0.09 -3.63 28.78
N ARG A 506 0.57 -3.42 27.55
CA ARG A 506 0.72 -2.08 26.96
C ARG A 506 -0.63 -1.41 26.69
N LEU A 507 -1.62 -2.15 26.21
CA LEU A 507 -2.97 -1.60 25.99
C LEU A 507 -3.68 -1.27 27.31
N ARG A 508 -3.48 -2.07 28.38
CA ARG A 508 -3.94 -1.73 29.74
C ARG A 508 -3.25 -0.45 30.26
N GLU A 509 -1.94 -0.28 30.05
CA GLU A 509 -1.19 0.94 30.40
C GLU A 509 -1.73 2.19 29.67
N VAL A 510 -1.94 2.12 28.35
CA VAL A 510 -2.48 3.24 27.57
C VAL A 510 -3.91 3.58 27.98
N ARG A 511 -4.72 2.58 28.39
CA ARG A 511 -6.07 2.79 28.96
C ARG A 511 -6.07 3.45 30.34
N ARG A 512 -5.06 3.25 31.19
CA ARG A 512 -4.91 4.00 32.46
C ARG A 512 -4.77 5.50 32.21
N LEU A 513 -4.07 5.87 31.13
CA LEU A 513 -3.87 7.28 30.73
C LEU A 513 -5.06 7.86 29.96
N HIS A 514 -5.87 7.02 29.31
CA HIS A 514 -7.05 7.40 28.54
C HIS A 514 -8.27 6.56 29.00
N THR A 515 -8.82 6.90 30.16
CA THR A 515 -9.85 6.10 30.84
C THR A 515 -11.19 6.00 30.11
N GLY A 516 -11.38 6.79 29.04
CA GLY A 516 -12.52 6.69 28.12
C GLY A 516 -12.37 5.64 27.02
N LEU A 517 -11.23 4.93 26.91
CA LEU A 517 -11.04 3.87 25.92
C LEU A 517 -11.83 2.60 26.30
N GLU A 518 -12.72 2.17 25.40
CA GLU A 518 -13.65 1.04 25.60
C GLU A 518 -13.55 -0.04 24.53
N ARG A 519 -13.01 0.25 23.33
CA ARG A 519 -12.83 -0.72 22.23
C ARG A 519 -11.41 -0.72 21.67
N VAL A 520 -10.99 -1.87 21.14
CA VAL A 520 -9.71 -2.03 20.42
C VAL A 520 -9.97 -2.34 18.95
N PHE A 521 -9.21 -1.70 18.05
CA PHE A 521 -9.10 -2.10 16.64
C PHE A 521 -7.68 -2.53 16.31
N VAL A 522 -7.49 -3.79 15.96
CA VAL A 522 -6.18 -4.38 15.63
C VAL A 522 -5.97 -4.44 14.12
N LEU A 523 -5.20 -3.49 13.58
CA LEU A 523 -4.75 -3.56 12.19
C LEU A 523 -3.53 -4.49 12.10
N THR A 524 -3.66 -5.61 11.40
CA THR A 524 -2.65 -6.69 11.40
C THR A 524 -2.70 -7.66 10.21
N ASN A 525 -1.53 -7.97 9.65
CA ASN A 525 -1.30 -9.10 8.73
C ASN A 525 -1.09 -10.45 9.47
N GLY A 526 -1.59 -10.58 10.70
CA GLY A 526 -1.50 -11.80 11.50
C GLY A 526 -2.22 -13.01 10.89
N LYS A 527 -1.71 -14.22 11.19
CA LYS A 527 -2.42 -15.47 10.94
C LYS A 527 -3.69 -15.54 11.81
N LYS A 528 -4.76 -16.16 11.30
CA LYS A 528 -6.07 -16.18 11.97
C LYS A 528 -5.97 -16.74 13.40
N GLU A 529 -5.24 -17.83 13.58
CA GLU A 529 -5.11 -18.55 14.86
C GLU A 529 -4.46 -17.67 15.94
N TRP A 530 -3.46 -16.87 15.56
CA TRP A 530 -2.82 -15.89 16.44
C TRP A 530 -3.72 -14.69 16.73
N VAL A 531 -4.51 -14.25 15.76
CA VAL A 531 -5.53 -13.18 15.96
C VAL A 531 -6.61 -13.65 16.95
N GLU A 532 -7.13 -14.88 16.83
CA GLU A 532 -8.12 -15.40 17.79
C GLU A 532 -7.54 -15.67 19.18
N LEU A 533 -6.22 -15.90 19.31
CA LEU A 533 -5.54 -15.92 20.61
C LEU A 533 -5.47 -14.51 21.21
N LEU A 534 -5.08 -13.51 20.42
CA LEU A 534 -5.00 -12.11 20.87
C LEU A 534 -6.38 -11.54 21.26
N LYS A 535 -7.44 -11.80 20.46
CA LYS A 535 -8.80 -11.37 20.77
C LYS A 535 -9.27 -11.93 22.12
N ARG A 536 -9.05 -13.22 22.38
CA ARG A 536 -9.35 -13.85 23.68
C ARG A 536 -8.53 -13.26 24.84
N ALA A 537 -7.23 -13.05 24.64
CA ALA A 537 -6.36 -12.48 25.68
C ALA A 537 -6.75 -11.03 26.05
N LEU A 538 -7.18 -10.23 25.07
CA LEU A 538 -7.68 -8.88 25.32
C LEU A 538 -9.05 -8.87 26.01
N MET A 539 -9.97 -9.77 25.64
CA MET A 539 -11.28 -9.87 26.30
C MET A 539 -11.21 -10.48 27.71
N ASN A 540 -10.10 -11.13 28.09
CA ASN A 540 -9.92 -11.71 29.42
C ASN A 540 -9.69 -10.63 30.50
N THR A 541 -10.51 -10.67 31.55
CA THR A 541 -10.43 -9.77 32.71
C THR A 541 -9.61 -10.30 33.86
N LYS A 542 -9.19 -11.58 33.82
CA LYS A 542 -8.26 -12.12 34.83
C LYS A 542 -6.91 -11.43 34.70
N ASP A 543 -6.30 -11.18 35.86
CA ASP A 543 -4.91 -10.75 35.98
C ASP A 543 -4.10 -11.99 36.34
N ASP A 544 -3.24 -12.45 35.43
CA ASP A 544 -2.32 -13.57 35.67
C ASP A 544 -1.10 -13.11 36.51
N GLY A 545 -1.35 -12.26 37.51
CA GLY A 545 -0.35 -11.58 38.34
C GLY A 545 -0.37 -11.94 39.83
N ASP A 546 -1.46 -12.54 40.32
CA ASP A 546 -1.67 -12.83 41.75
C ASP A 546 -1.30 -14.27 42.17
N ASP A 547 -0.83 -15.13 41.25
CA ASP A 547 -0.42 -16.52 41.54
C ASP A 547 1.11 -16.71 41.62
N ALA A 548 1.81 -15.65 41.99
CA ALA A 548 3.24 -15.67 42.30
C ALA A 548 3.48 -16.18 43.74
N GLY A 549 3.13 -17.44 43.99
CA GLY A 549 3.22 -18.06 45.32
C GLY A 549 4.62 -17.99 45.95
N ASP A 550 4.66 -17.67 47.25
CA ASP A 550 5.87 -17.33 48.00
C ASP A 550 7.00 -18.36 47.85
N THR A 551 8.03 -17.98 47.10
CA THR A 551 9.32 -18.66 47.08
C THR A 551 10.45 -17.63 47.06
N GLU A 552 10.66 -16.97 48.20
CA GLU A 552 11.86 -16.19 48.46
C GLU A 552 13.10 -17.04 48.19
N LYS A 553 13.88 -16.65 47.18
CA LYS A 553 15.27 -17.07 47.01
C LYS A 553 16.12 -15.84 46.80
N GLU A 554 16.76 -15.44 47.89
CA GLU A 554 17.76 -14.38 47.92
C GLU A 554 18.81 -14.59 46.83
N ARG A 555 19.03 -13.54 46.03
CA ARG A 555 20.25 -13.35 45.27
C ARG A 555 20.71 -11.91 45.44
N GLU A 556 21.49 -11.69 46.51
CA GLU A 556 22.38 -10.54 46.56
C GLU A 556 23.27 -10.51 45.31
N GLY A 557 23.63 -9.30 44.86
CA GLY A 557 24.54 -9.12 43.72
C GLY A 557 23.94 -8.34 42.55
N SER A 558 23.46 -7.11 42.80
CA SER A 558 23.36 -6.11 41.74
C SER A 558 23.95 -4.78 42.20
N GLY A 559 24.71 -4.12 41.32
CA GLY A 559 25.33 -2.82 41.58
C GLY A 559 24.33 -1.66 41.48
N PRO A 560 24.78 -0.41 41.70
CA PRO A 560 23.90 0.76 41.68
C PRO A 560 23.18 0.91 40.33
N PRO A 561 21.87 1.27 40.33
CA PRO A 561 21.07 1.31 39.11
C PRO A 561 21.51 2.45 38.17
N ILE A 562 21.69 2.10 36.89
CA ILE A 562 22.05 3.06 35.85
C ILE A 562 20.88 4.01 35.58
N THR A 563 21.05 5.28 35.91
CA THR A 563 20.06 6.33 35.64
C THR A 563 20.13 6.76 34.18
N ILE A 564 19.06 6.52 33.41
CA ILE A 564 18.92 7.04 32.04
C ILE A 564 18.28 8.44 32.12
N PRO A 565 18.96 9.52 31.72
CA PRO A 565 18.37 10.86 31.75
C PRO A 565 17.22 11.01 30.75
N GLY A 566 16.13 11.66 31.15
CA GLY A 566 15.03 12.05 30.26
C GLY A 566 13.81 11.12 30.19
N ALA A 567 13.74 10.08 31.03
CA ALA A 567 12.51 9.33 31.25
C ALA A 567 11.57 10.09 32.20
N ILE A 568 10.36 10.45 31.73
CA ILE A 568 9.32 11.04 32.59
C ILE A 568 8.81 9.95 33.53
N ARG A 569 9.07 10.10 34.83
CA ARG A 569 8.67 9.14 35.86
C ARG A 569 7.20 9.31 36.23
N VAL A 570 6.31 8.75 35.39
CA VAL A 570 4.89 8.59 35.72
C VAL A 570 4.80 7.80 37.03
N GLN A 571 4.16 8.37 38.05
CA GLN A 571 3.94 7.65 39.30
C GLN A 571 2.91 6.54 39.10
N PRO A 572 3.05 5.36 39.73
CA PRO A 572 2.00 4.35 39.70
C PRO A 572 0.71 4.91 40.32
N VAL A 573 -0.31 5.11 39.49
CA VAL A 573 -1.67 5.37 39.97
C VAL A 573 -2.18 4.06 40.60
N PRO A 574 -2.70 4.06 41.85
CA PRO A 574 -3.24 2.84 42.45
C PRO A 574 -4.41 2.30 41.62
N PRO A 575 -4.54 0.97 41.45
CA PRO A 575 -5.55 0.39 40.58
C PRO A 575 -6.96 0.75 41.06
N THR A 576 -7.76 1.33 40.16
CA THR A 576 -9.15 1.70 40.47
C THR A 576 -10.13 0.59 40.07
N SER A 577 -11.34 0.55 40.63
CA SER A 577 -12.36 -0.46 40.28
C SER A 577 -12.86 -0.39 38.83
N ARG A 578 -12.47 0.64 38.06
CA ARG A 578 -12.70 0.73 36.60
C ARG A 578 -11.62 0.05 35.76
N GLU A 579 -10.50 -0.34 36.36
CA GLU A 579 -9.27 -0.68 35.65
C GLU A 579 -9.31 -2.05 34.96
N ASN A 580 -9.89 -3.05 35.65
CA ASN A 580 -10.01 -4.43 35.16
C ASN A 580 -11.34 -4.68 34.41
N ARG A 581 -12.01 -3.62 33.92
CA ARG A 581 -13.14 -3.78 33.00
C ARG A 581 -12.70 -4.50 31.71
N PRO A 582 -13.50 -5.40 31.13
CA PRO A 582 -13.22 -5.91 29.79
C PRO A 582 -13.27 -4.75 28.78
N TRP A 583 -12.61 -4.93 27.64
CA TRP A 583 -12.97 -4.15 26.45
C TRP A 583 -14.40 -4.52 26.05
N ILE A 584 -15.20 -3.55 25.62
CA ILE A 584 -16.55 -3.80 25.09
C ILE A 584 -16.44 -4.63 23.81
N GLU A 585 -15.42 -4.37 23.01
CA GLU A 585 -15.19 -5.03 21.73
C GLU A 585 -13.72 -5.02 21.34
N VAL A 586 -13.28 -6.07 20.64
CA VAL A 586 -11.98 -6.15 19.97
C VAL A 586 -12.21 -6.53 18.50
N LEU A 587 -12.13 -5.53 17.63
CA LEU A 587 -12.22 -5.67 16.17
C LEU A 587 -10.81 -5.76 15.56
N THR A 588 -10.71 -6.29 14.35
CA THR A 588 -9.44 -6.45 13.61
C THR A 588 -9.65 -6.21 12.12
N SER A 589 -8.58 -6.09 11.32
CA SER A 589 -8.67 -6.02 9.84
C SER A 589 -9.54 -7.15 9.26
N LYS A 590 -9.54 -8.33 9.90
CA LYS A 590 -10.30 -9.52 9.47
C LYS A 590 -11.79 -9.48 9.84
N ASP A 591 -12.18 -8.56 10.72
CA ASP A 591 -13.58 -8.33 11.10
C ASP A 591 -14.24 -7.24 10.22
N LEU A 592 -13.46 -6.59 9.35
CA LEU A 592 -13.96 -5.62 8.38
C LEU A 592 -14.65 -6.34 7.21
N SER A 593 -15.81 -5.81 6.82
CA SER A 593 -16.49 -6.21 5.59
C SER A 593 -15.84 -5.49 4.42
N ILE A 594 -14.89 -6.14 3.76
CA ILE A 594 -14.14 -5.66 2.58
C ILE A 594 -14.67 -6.37 1.32
N LEU A 595 -14.86 -5.63 0.23
CA LEU A 595 -15.31 -6.16 -1.06
C LEU A 595 -14.11 -6.63 -1.90
N TRP A 596 -14.37 -7.52 -2.88
CA TRP A 596 -13.33 -8.01 -3.81
C TRP A 596 -12.58 -6.85 -4.51
N THR A 597 -13.32 -5.84 -4.97
CA THR A 597 -12.78 -4.61 -5.59
C THR A 597 -11.94 -3.74 -4.65
N GLU A 598 -11.94 -4.01 -3.34
CA GLU A 598 -11.22 -3.25 -2.33
C GLU A 598 -10.01 -4.03 -1.77
N ARG A 599 -9.86 -5.31 -2.14
CA ARG A 599 -8.88 -6.24 -1.53
C ARG A 599 -7.43 -5.77 -1.65
N GLU A 600 -7.07 -5.11 -2.75
CA GLU A 600 -5.70 -4.60 -2.98
C GLU A 600 -5.44 -3.25 -2.26
N VAL A 601 -6.48 -2.67 -1.62
CA VAL A 601 -6.42 -1.37 -0.93
C VAL A 601 -6.86 -1.43 0.54
N ASP A 602 -7.09 -2.62 1.10
CA ASP A 602 -7.60 -2.80 2.46
C ASP A 602 -6.71 -2.15 3.55
N GLN A 603 -5.38 -2.13 3.33
CA GLN A 603 -4.45 -1.40 4.19
C GLN A 603 -4.79 0.08 4.37
N ALA A 604 -5.41 0.74 3.39
CA ALA A 604 -5.81 2.15 3.50
C ALA A 604 -7.08 2.33 4.35
N VAL A 605 -7.96 1.33 4.36
CA VAL A 605 -9.14 1.27 5.25
C VAL A 605 -8.69 1.13 6.70
N ASP A 606 -7.75 0.21 6.96
CA ASP A 606 -7.07 0.06 8.26
C ASP A 606 -6.42 1.39 8.72
N MET A 607 -5.74 2.08 7.80
CA MET A 607 -5.08 3.36 8.09
C MET A 607 -6.05 4.49 8.40
N GLU A 608 -7.18 4.60 7.69
CA GLU A 608 -8.15 5.68 7.94
C GLU A 608 -8.95 5.44 9.22
N ILE A 609 -9.26 4.18 9.57
CA ILE A 609 -9.83 3.85 10.88
C ILE A 609 -8.82 4.21 11.99
N ALA A 610 -7.53 3.90 11.81
CA ALA A 610 -6.49 4.26 12.76
C ALA A 610 -6.23 5.77 12.84
N ARG A 611 -6.39 6.51 11.73
CA ARG A 611 -6.36 7.98 11.70
C ARG A 611 -7.52 8.56 12.52
N ARG A 612 -8.73 8.02 12.39
CA ARG A 612 -9.94 8.44 13.11
C ARG A 612 -10.00 7.97 14.58
N ALA A 613 -9.25 6.96 15.00
CA ALA A 613 -9.30 6.45 16.38
C ALA A 613 -8.94 7.52 17.42
N GLU A 614 -9.52 7.48 18.62
CA GLU A 614 -9.19 8.44 19.68
C GLU A 614 -7.70 8.36 20.06
N VAL A 615 -7.19 7.14 20.25
CA VAL A 615 -5.76 6.86 20.48
C VAL A 615 -5.23 5.88 19.43
N PHE A 616 -3.98 6.07 19.01
CA PHE A 616 -3.27 5.17 18.12
C PHE A 616 -2.01 4.63 18.81
N LEU A 617 -1.83 3.30 18.80
CA LEU A 617 -0.65 2.59 19.29
C LEU A 617 0.09 1.95 18.10
N GLY A 618 1.14 2.61 17.64
CA GLY A 618 1.87 2.30 16.42
C GLY A 618 3.10 1.42 16.58
N ASN A 619 3.41 0.62 15.56
CA ASN A 619 4.72 -0.02 15.44
C ASN A 619 5.74 1.00 14.89
N GLY A 620 6.59 1.57 15.75
CA GLY A 620 7.47 2.69 15.39
C GLY A 620 8.47 2.40 14.26
N PHE A 621 8.74 1.14 13.95
CA PHE A 621 9.63 0.72 12.86
C PHE A 621 8.93 0.60 11.49
N SER A 622 7.62 0.83 11.40
CA SER A 622 6.86 0.60 10.17
C SER A 622 6.43 1.89 9.44
N SER A 623 6.59 1.88 8.11
CA SER A 623 6.10 2.91 7.19
C SER A 623 4.60 3.13 7.28
N LEU A 624 3.80 2.08 7.50
CA LEU A 624 2.35 2.17 7.70
C LEU A 624 2.02 3.01 8.94
N THR A 625 2.73 2.79 10.05
CA THR A 625 2.62 3.62 11.26
C THR A 625 3.00 5.07 10.99
N SER A 626 4.11 5.27 10.28
CA SER A 626 4.65 6.60 9.95
C SER A 626 3.69 7.40 9.08
N ASN A 627 2.97 6.74 8.16
CA ASN A 627 1.89 7.34 7.37
C ASN A 627 0.67 7.71 8.22
N ILE A 628 0.22 6.84 9.12
CA ILE A 628 -0.90 7.15 10.03
C ILE A 628 -0.55 8.35 10.93
N LEU A 629 0.67 8.38 11.48
CA LEU A 629 1.15 9.49 12.30
C LEU A 629 1.21 10.80 11.50
N MET A 630 1.78 10.77 10.29
CA MET A 630 1.84 11.91 9.37
C MET A 630 0.45 12.50 9.10
N LEU A 631 -0.55 11.65 8.86
CA LEU A 631 -1.94 12.10 8.66
C LEU A 631 -2.57 12.64 9.95
N ARG A 632 -2.46 11.92 11.08
CA ARG A 632 -2.99 12.35 12.38
C ARG A 632 -2.42 13.69 12.84
N LEU A 633 -1.11 13.91 12.67
CA LEU A 633 -0.47 15.19 12.99
C LEU A 633 -0.89 16.30 12.01
N SER A 634 -1.19 15.97 10.75
CA SER A 634 -1.77 16.93 9.79
C SER A 634 -3.23 17.30 10.11
N ASP A 635 -3.98 16.42 10.77
CA ASP A 635 -5.34 16.70 11.27
C ASP A 635 -5.35 17.50 12.58
N GLY A 636 -4.17 17.78 13.17
CA GLY A 636 -4.06 18.41 14.49
C GLY A 636 -4.37 17.48 15.66
N THR A 637 -4.27 16.16 15.48
CA THR A 637 -4.47 15.17 16.56
C THR A 637 -3.44 15.40 17.68
N PRO A 638 -3.86 15.44 18.97
CA PRO A 638 -2.95 15.61 20.10
C PRO A 638 -1.80 14.59 20.12
N ILE A 639 -0.62 15.03 20.56
CA ILE A 639 0.62 14.24 20.52
C ILE A 639 0.54 13.05 21.49
N GLU A 640 -0.09 13.27 22.64
CA GLU A 640 -0.38 12.28 23.67
C GLU A 640 -1.25 11.11 23.18
N ASN A 641 -2.09 11.35 22.16
CA ASN A 641 -2.96 10.34 21.52
C ASN A 641 -2.20 9.51 20.46
N ASN A 642 -0.88 9.68 20.33
CA ASN A 642 -0.01 8.95 19.41
C ASN A 642 1.10 8.23 20.19
N ARG A 643 0.93 6.92 20.37
CA ARG A 643 1.76 6.06 21.22
C ARG A 643 2.51 5.02 20.38
N PHE A 644 3.60 4.49 20.92
CA PHE A 644 4.40 3.41 20.33
C PHE A 644 4.75 2.34 21.36
N TRP A 645 5.52 1.33 20.97
CA TRP A 645 6.07 0.28 21.85
C TRP A 645 7.44 0.70 22.41
#